data_AF-A0A7V3JS81-F1
#
_entry.id   AF-A0A7V3JS81-F1
#
_cell.length_a   1.000
_cell.length_b   1.000
_cell.length_c   1.000
_cell.angle_alpha   90.00
_cell.angle_beta   90.00
_cell.angle_gamma   90.00
#
_symmetry.space_group_name_H-M   'P 1'
#
loop_
_entity.id
_entity.type
_entity.pdbx_description
1 polymer ?
#
loop_
_entity_poly.entity_id
_entity_poly.type
_entity_poly.pdbx_seq_one_letter_code
_entity_poly.pdbx_strand_id
1 'polypeptide(L)'
;MRASNSFKDQKSITRQGIQALYTFTPFKLLRAEEYYTLLLAPAAYFEVTPHFTWRSKSCRVSLKVLVARRASKRVVQPHQLYPFIFKRDSRDMYVYKRKNIEKETFWRYPPTYMEFSWSALNSGYYCRFGWTLLCSQSRCPQEKYCPYLKGSPCRYYSTKPIPYPSLFNVYPRIQMKFEDPIGEFAFLPIVAIRYKDDPLAILRFTDHGSFITFIDGVVFSPKLAWMFTQPTIFLQEGLGFEMSNVHAIALEFLPEILDDFIRNVLLSDINISRWVILKYRLYIEESERNNYIREKKGFKAFERLDRIVKQIVQGIKQDETTIKIVKDVQNGNITPELIDFASVLFLHSLAHTLKNALVAKYGCKTDDIGYYVDHPKLRILGVPSEKIRVILFETAMGGFGYIKNFIDEIQNFSRIDILEELIYAAIKSFRKSCEEKVVQNLRNLNNELKPFQEHYKELVNLILKIYYNSFPNTVIYPHINSIRKAIVEVIPEFSEEERSLLDDLLAKGPHCWDGCQLCIMMERGCNFLPFDQPFLVSERLLRAALENILIMIKHPISFSPLKTGIRKNFEMLLSAARTKIDLVSPWISLEIIEDLLRLHREKHLKIRILTKIDPNNEMQIRSIERLTYLSKNYSPGFQTRVIEELHAKGMLVDDIMLLCGSFNFTISGLSTNVENVSLDFSLKGTKDFKIEFDELWRKAKPLV
;
A
#
# COMPACT_ATOMS: atom_id res chain seq x y z
N MET A 1 -13.05 -19.36 -43.55
CA MET A 1 -13.59 -20.68 -43.18
C MET A 1 -14.87 -20.48 -42.40
N ARG A 2 -15.95 -21.19 -42.79
CA ARG A 2 -17.30 -21.08 -42.21
C ARG A 2 -17.28 -21.39 -40.71
N ALA A 3 -18.04 -20.62 -39.93
CA ALA A 3 -18.24 -20.84 -38.50
C ALA A 3 -18.89 -22.21 -38.27
N SER A 4 -18.21 -23.09 -37.53
CA SER A 4 -18.78 -24.39 -37.14
C SER A 4 -19.77 -24.19 -35.99
N ASN A 5 -20.99 -24.70 -36.19
CA ASN A 5 -22.08 -24.72 -35.22
C ASN A 5 -21.82 -25.72 -34.07
N SER A 6 -20.90 -25.40 -33.15
CA SER A 6 -20.70 -26.18 -31.90
C SER A 6 -20.90 -25.38 -30.61
N PHE A 7 -21.55 -24.21 -30.69
CA PHE A 7 -21.71 -23.28 -29.56
C PHE A 7 -22.71 -23.72 -28.45
N LYS A 8 -23.34 -24.91 -28.53
CA LYS A 8 -24.49 -25.25 -27.66
C LYS A 8 -24.16 -25.91 -26.31
N ASP A 9 -22.96 -26.45 -26.07
CA ASP A 9 -22.68 -27.22 -24.84
C ASP A 9 -21.58 -26.64 -23.92
N GLN A 10 -21.28 -25.34 -24.01
CA GLN A 10 -20.38 -24.70 -23.05
C GLN A 10 -21.19 -24.21 -21.84
N LYS A 11 -21.15 -24.95 -20.71
CA LYS A 11 -21.67 -24.51 -19.41
C LYS A 11 -21.13 -23.11 -19.09
N SER A 12 -22.02 -22.11 -19.04
CA SER A 12 -21.65 -20.75 -18.65
C SER A 12 -21.29 -20.72 -17.16
N ILE A 13 -20.04 -20.41 -16.84
CA ILE A 13 -19.64 -20.14 -15.46
C ILE A 13 -20.12 -18.73 -15.11
N THR A 14 -21.12 -18.59 -14.24
CA THR A 14 -21.61 -17.29 -13.76
C THR A 14 -21.00 -16.98 -12.39
N ARG A 15 -20.20 -15.91 -12.30
CA ARG A 15 -19.64 -15.37 -11.06
C ARG A 15 -19.85 -13.85 -11.07
N GLN A 16 -20.12 -13.26 -9.91
CA GLN A 16 -20.36 -11.83 -9.74
C GLN A 16 -19.33 -11.21 -8.79
N GLY A 17 -19.25 -9.88 -8.78
CA GLY A 17 -18.33 -9.11 -7.94
C GLY A 17 -16.86 -9.39 -8.27
N ILE A 18 -15.97 -9.09 -7.31
CA ILE A 18 -14.53 -9.23 -7.49
C ILE A 18 -14.09 -10.67 -7.77
N GLN A 19 -14.84 -11.66 -7.27
CA GLN A 19 -14.62 -13.09 -7.51
C GLN A 19 -14.70 -13.47 -8.99
N ALA A 20 -15.46 -12.72 -9.79
CA ALA A 20 -15.50 -12.89 -11.23
C ALA A 20 -14.11 -12.67 -11.86
N LEU A 21 -13.33 -11.70 -11.37
CA LEU A 21 -12.01 -11.38 -11.93
C LEU A 21 -10.99 -12.51 -11.71
N TYR A 22 -11.07 -13.21 -10.58
CA TYR A 22 -10.25 -14.41 -10.30
C TYR A 22 -10.67 -15.65 -11.09
N THR A 23 -11.92 -15.71 -11.50
CA THR A 23 -12.45 -16.80 -12.31
C THR A 23 -12.08 -16.59 -13.78
N PHE A 24 -12.26 -15.37 -14.28
CA PHE A 24 -12.03 -15.01 -15.68
C PHE A 24 -10.61 -14.51 -15.96
N THR A 25 -9.64 -14.93 -15.14
CA THR A 25 -8.23 -14.60 -15.31
C THR A 25 -7.70 -15.15 -16.63
N PRO A 26 -7.19 -14.30 -17.56
CA PRO A 26 -6.57 -14.80 -18.79
C PRO A 26 -5.38 -15.72 -18.49
N PHE A 27 -5.13 -16.67 -19.39
CA PHE A 27 -4.06 -17.68 -19.38
C PHE A 27 -4.15 -18.71 -18.24
N LYS A 28 -5.07 -18.53 -17.29
CA LYS A 28 -5.37 -19.55 -16.28
C LYS A 28 -6.09 -20.72 -16.92
N LEU A 29 -5.65 -21.94 -16.58
CA LEU A 29 -6.34 -23.15 -16.99
C LEU A 29 -7.72 -23.24 -16.33
N LEU A 30 -8.73 -23.45 -17.17
CA LEU A 30 -10.11 -23.75 -16.76
C LEU A 30 -10.36 -25.27 -16.73
N ARG A 31 -9.69 -26.02 -17.61
CA ARG A 31 -9.73 -27.49 -17.66
C ARG A 31 -8.41 -28.02 -18.22
N ALA A 32 -7.95 -29.17 -17.71
CA ALA A 32 -6.75 -29.87 -18.14
C ALA A 32 -6.96 -31.39 -17.98
N GLU A 33 -7.63 -31.99 -18.95
CA GLU A 33 -7.87 -33.44 -19.03
C GLU A 33 -7.40 -33.95 -20.41
N GLU A 34 -8.29 -34.45 -21.26
CA GLU A 34 -7.98 -34.83 -22.65
C GLU A 34 -7.66 -33.62 -23.55
N TYR A 35 -8.02 -32.43 -23.11
CA TYR A 35 -7.76 -31.16 -23.77
C TYR A 35 -7.56 -30.05 -22.74
N TYR A 36 -6.89 -28.98 -23.18
CA TYR A 36 -6.69 -27.78 -22.36
C TYR A 36 -7.69 -26.70 -22.73
N THR A 37 -8.25 -26.04 -21.71
CA THR A 37 -9.15 -24.90 -21.89
C THR A 37 -8.63 -23.72 -21.10
N LEU A 38 -8.46 -22.57 -21.76
CA LEU A 38 -8.02 -21.32 -21.13
C LEU A 38 -8.52 -20.09 -21.89
N LEU A 39 -8.57 -18.96 -21.21
CA LEU A 39 -8.87 -17.67 -21.84
C LEU A 39 -7.58 -17.06 -22.39
N LEU A 40 -7.50 -16.76 -23.69
CA LEU A 40 -6.39 -15.97 -24.24
C LEU A 40 -6.80 -14.50 -24.36
N ALA A 41 -5.85 -13.60 -24.14
CA ALA A 41 -6.07 -12.16 -24.27
C ALA A 41 -4.94 -11.45 -25.03
N PRO A 42 -5.22 -10.36 -25.77
CA PRO A 42 -4.18 -9.48 -26.29
C PRO A 42 -3.37 -8.82 -25.17
N ALA A 43 -2.05 -8.80 -25.32
CA ALA A 43 -1.11 -8.20 -24.35
C ALA A 43 -0.42 -6.98 -24.96
N ALA A 44 -0.25 -5.91 -24.17
CA ALA A 44 0.05 -4.57 -24.66
C ALA A 44 1.36 -4.42 -25.47
N TYR A 45 2.35 -5.29 -25.25
CA TYR A 45 3.68 -5.24 -25.87
C TYR A 45 4.04 -6.50 -26.66
N PHE A 46 3.06 -7.37 -26.93
CA PHE A 46 3.23 -8.57 -27.72
C PHE A 46 2.58 -8.42 -29.09
N GLU A 47 3.23 -9.01 -30.09
CA GLU A 47 2.58 -9.43 -31.33
C GLU A 47 2.14 -10.87 -31.17
N VAL A 48 0.91 -11.16 -31.59
CA VAL A 48 0.32 -12.49 -31.45
C VAL A 48 0.02 -13.06 -32.81
N THR A 49 0.48 -14.29 -33.05
CA THR A 49 0.28 -15.03 -34.30
C THR A 49 -0.46 -16.34 -34.01
N PRO A 50 -1.64 -16.59 -34.62
CA PRO A 50 -2.38 -15.65 -35.46
C PRO A 50 -2.95 -14.49 -34.63
N HIS A 51 -3.19 -13.35 -35.30
CA HIS A 51 -3.81 -12.20 -34.65
C HIS A 51 -5.25 -12.53 -34.23
N PHE A 52 -5.65 -12.09 -33.04
CA PHE A 52 -7.00 -12.29 -32.55
C PHE A 52 -7.43 -11.16 -31.61
N THR A 53 -8.74 -10.98 -31.49
CA THR A 53 -9.36 -10.12 -30.49
C THR A 53 -10.03 -10.95 -29.41
N TRP A 54 -10.32 -10.33 -28.28
CA TRP A 54 -10.94 -11.00 -27.17
C TRP A 54 -12.30 -11.60 -27.53
N ARG A 55 -12.52 -12.91 -27.27
CA ARG A 55 -13.76 -13.59 -27.67
C ARG A 55 -14.89 -13.32 -26.66
N SER A 56 -15.75 -12.35 -26.98
CA SER A 56 -16.94 -12.00 -26.19
C SER A 56 -18.14 -11.68 -27.07
N LYS A 57 -19.36 -11.92 -26.57
CA LYS A 57 -20.62 -11.65 -27.31
C LYS A 57 -21.02 -10.17 -27.30
N SER A 58 -20.73 -9.45 -26.22
CA SER A 58 -21.04 -8.02 -26.05
C SER A 58 -20.33 -7.43 -24.83
N CYS A 59 -20.21 -6.09 -24.80
CA CYS A 59 -19.66 -5.31 -23.70
C CYS A 59 -20.81 -4.60 -22.96
N ARG A 60 -20.94 -4.81 -21.64
CA ARG A 60 -21.95 -4.15 -20.80
C ARG A 60 -21.57 -2.70 -20.51
N VAL A 61 -20.31 -2.48 -20.14
CA VAL A 61 -19.77 -1.15 -19.79
C VAL A 61 -18.33 -1.07 -20.30
N SER A 62 -17.95 0.09 -20.84
CA SER A 62 -16.57 0.42 -21.22
C SER A 62 -16.16 1.73 -20.55
N LEU A 63 -15.12 1.66 -19.73
CA LEU A 63 -14.57 2.78 -18.97
C LEU A 63 -13.15 3.10 -19.48
N LYS A 64 -12.72 4.35 -19.38
CA LYS A 64 -11.33 4.73 -19.59
C LYS A 64 -10.70 5.06 -18.24
N VAL A 65 -9.71 4.27 -17.85
CA VAL A 65 -8.96 4.46 -16.60
C VAL A 65 -7.59 5.03 -16.93
N LEU A 66 -7.21 6.12 -16.26
CA LEU A 66 -5.86 6.67 -16.38
C LEU A 66 -4.89 5.76 -15.62
N VAL A 67 -4.08 4.98 -16.34
CA VAL A 67 -3.07 4.08 -15.74
C VAL A 67 -1.71 4.75 -15.58
N ALA A 68 -1.46 5.84 -16.31
CA ALA A 68 -0.32 6.73 -16.09
C ALA A 68 -0.65 8.14 -16.60
N ARG A 69 0.15 9.15 -16.23
CA ARG A 69 -0.06 10.58 -16.59
C ARG A 69 -0.38 10.84 -18.07
N ARG A 70 0.08 9.98 -19.00
CA ARG A 70 -0.17 10.08 -20.44
C ARG A 70 -0.73 8.79 -21.06
N ALA A 71 -1.17 7.84 -20.26
CA ALA A 71 -1.68 6.56 -20.73
C ALA A 71 -3.02 6.26 -20.07
N SER A 72 -4.05 6.10 -20.90
CA SER A 72 -5.33 5.56 -20.47
C SER A 72 -5.46 4.13 -20.97
N LYS A 73 -6.12 3.30 -20.17
CA LYS A 73 -6.47 1.92 -20.50
C LYS A 73 -7.98 1.82 -20.58
N ARG A 74 -8.45 1.16 -21.63
CA ARG A 74 -9.86 0.79 -21.76
C ARG A 74 -10.12 -0.42 -20.85
N VAL A 75 -11.08 -0.28 -19.94
CA VAL A 75 -11.57 -1.35 -19.07
C VAL A 75 -12.96 -1.74 -19.54
N VAL A 76 -13.18 -3.02 -19.78
CA VAL A 76 -14.46 -3.54 -20.28
C VAL A 76 -15.06 -4.54 -19.29
N GLN A 77 -16.39 -4.45 -19.13
CA GLN A 77 -17.19 -5.44 -18.44
C GLN A 77 -17.95 -6.28 -19.48
N PRO A 78 -17.47 -7.47 -19.85
CA PRO A 78 -18.11 -8.31 -20.86
C PRO A 78 -19.35 -9.02 -20.32
N HIS A 79 -20.32 -9.31 -21.19
CA HIS A 79 -21.50 -10.08 -20.81
C HIS A 79 -21.21 -11.59 -20.74
N GLN A 80 -20.46 -12.11 -21.72
CA GLN A 80 -20.05 -13.51 -21.82
C GLN A 80 -18.63 -13.61 -22.38
N LEU A 81 -17.96 -14.67 -21.97
CA LEU A 81 -16.55 -14.92 -22.22
C LEU A 81 -16.35 -16.31 -22.83
N TYR A 82 -15.65 -16.41 -23.97
CA TYR A 82 -15.40 -17.70 -24.62
C TYR A 82 -13.95 -18.16 -24.48
N PRO A 83 -13.70 -19.35 -23.94
CA PRO A 83 -12.35 -19.90 -23.85
C PRO A 83 -11.86 -20.47 -25.18
N PHE A 84 -10.54 -20.62 -25.26
CA PHE A 84 -9.83 -21.35 -26.30
C PHE A 84 -9.64 -22.79 -25.85
N ILE A 85 -9.75 -23.73 -26.80
CA ILE A 85 -9.64 -25.17 -26.55
C ILE A 85 -8.48 -25.71 -27.38
N PHE A 86 -7.54 -26.37 -26.72
CA PHE A 86 -6.37 -27.00 -27.34
C PHE A 86 -6.48 -28.51 -27.19
N LYS A 87 -6.75 -29.20 -28.31
CA LYS A 87 -6.84 -30.67 -28.39
C LYS A 87 -5.55 -31.23 -29.01
N ARG A 88 -5.26 -32.51 -28.75
CA ARG A 88 -4.08 -33.22 -29.27
C ARG A 88 -3.94 -33.12 -30.78
N ASP A 89 -5.04 -33.26 -31.51
CA ASP A 89 -5.05 -33.23 -32.97
C ASP A 89 -5.30 -31.83 -33.56
N SER A 90 -5.44 -30.81 -32.70
CA SER A 90 -5.63 -29.44 -33.16
C SER A 90 -4.30 -28.81 -33.60
N ARG A 91 -4.34 -28.09 -34.72
CA ARG A 91 -3.24 -27.23 -35.17
C ARG A 91 -3.32 -25.82 -34.57
N ASP A 92 -4.26 -25.56 -33.66
CA ASP A 92 -4.39 -24.28 -32.99
C ASP A 92 -3.15 -23.98 -32.16
N MET A 93 -2.44 -22.92 -32.55
CA MET A 93 -1.25 -22.43 -31.87
C MET A 93 -1.29 -20.91 -31.87
N TYR A 94 -1.06 -20.31 -30.69
CA TYR A 94 -0.96 -18.87 -30.51
C TYR A 94 0.40 -18.53 -29.92
N VAL A 95 1.22 -17.80 -30.70
CA VAL A 95 2.57 -17.40 -30.30
C VAL A 95 2.58 -15.91 -30.01
N TYR A 96 2.98 -15.56 -28.79
CA TYR A 96 3.20 -14.21 -28.33
C TYR A 96 4.70 -13.90 -28.42
N LYS A 97 5.08 -12.96 -29.29
CA LYS A 97 6.46 -12.46 -29.42
C LYS A 97 6.53 -10.99 -29.07
N ARG A 98 7.50 -10.58 -28.26
CA ARG A 98 7.66 -9.17 -27.92
C ARG A 98 8.09 -8.36 -29.14
N LYS A 99 7.48 -7.18 -29.32
CA LYS A 99 7.86 -6.23 -30.37
C LYS A 99 9.31 -5.76 -30.19
N ASN A 100 10.05 -5.61 -31.29
CA ASN A 100 11.41 -5.05 -31.32
C ASN A 100 12.42 -5.77 -30.41
N ILE A 101 12.33 -7.10 -30.31
CA ILE A 101 13.16 -7.91 -29.40
C ILE A 101 14.68 -7.82 -29.70
N GLU A 102 15.07 -7.39 -30.89
CA GLU A 102 16.48 -7.22 -31.27
C GLU A 102 17.16 -6.08 -30.50
N LYS A 103 16.40 -5.17 -29.88
CA LYS A 103 16.93 -4.08 -29.06
C LYS A 103 16.95 -4.47 -27.59
N GLU A 104 18.10 -4.40 -26.95
CA GLU A 104 18.30 -4.72 -25.52
C GLU A 104 17.36 -3.95 -24.58
N THR A 105 16.99 -2.72 -24.95
CA THR A 105 16.04 -1.89 -24.19
C THR A 105 14.64 -2.50 -24.06
N PHE A 106 14.30 -3.52 -24.85
CA PHE A 106 13.04 -4.27 -24.76
C PHE A 106 13.15 -5.53 -23.90
N TRP A 107 14.32 -5.86 -23.36
CA TRP A 107 14.54 -6.95 -22.40
C TRP A 107 14.42 -6.46 -20.94
N ARG A 108 13.43 -5.60 -20.67
CA ARG A 108 13.23 -5.01 -19.33
C ARG A 108 12.33 -5.83 -18.40
N TYR A 109 11.48 -6.69 -18.96
CA TYR A 109 10.43 -7.36 -18.18
C TYR A 109 10.05 -8.73 -18.79
N PRO A 110 10.20 -9.86 -18.08
CA PRO A 110 9.79 -11.17 -18.57
C PRO A 110 8.26 -11.36 -18.48
N PRO A 111 7.63 -12.07 -19.43
CA PRO A 111 8.24 -12.80 -20.54
C PRO A 111 8.42 -11.93 -21.80
N THR A 112 9.23 -12.43 -22.74
CA THR A 112 9.37 -11.89 -24.11
C THR A 112 8.92 -12.90 -25.19
N TYR A 113 8.67 -14.16 -24.82
CA TYR A 113 8.07 -15.18 -25.68
C TYR A 113 7.12 -16.09 -24.90
N MET A 114 5.97 -16.43 -25.49
CA MET A 114 5.03 -17.43 -24.97
C MET A 114 4.35 -18.17 -26.13
N GLU A 115 4.21 -19.48 -26.04
CA GLU A 115 3.44 -20.30 -26.99
C GLU A 115 2.30 -21.02 -26.26
N PHE A 116 1.08 -20.90 -26.78
CA PHE A 116 -0.07 -21.68 -26.36
C PHE A 116 -0.51 -22.59 -27.50
N SER A 117 -0.14 -23.86 -27.39
CA SER A 117 -0.50 -24.98 -28.26
C SER A 117 -0.71 -26.22 -27.38
N TRP A 118 -1.36 -27.28 -27.89
CA TRP A 118 -1.47 -28.53 -27.11
C TRP A 118 -0.09 -29.06 -26.73
N SER A 119 0.86 -29.07 -27.66
CA SER A 119 2.23 -29.55 -27.43
C SER A 119 2.95 -28.76 -26.35
N ALA A 120 2.89 -27.42 -26.40
CA ALA A 120 3.52 -26.57 -25.39
C ALA A 120 2.86 -26.70 -24.02
N LEU A 121 1.53 -26.85 -23.96
CA LEU A 121 0.79 -27.01 -22.69
C LEU A 121 1.03 -28.38 -22.04
N ASN A 122 1.13 -29.44 -22.84
CA ASN A 122 1.32 -30.81 -22.37
C ASN A 122 2.78 -31.11 -21.98
N SER A 123 3.74 -30.62 -22.77
CA SER A 123 5.17 -30.90 -22.58
C SER A 123 6.00 -29.69 -23.04
N GLY A 124 5.95 -28.61 -22.26
CA GLY A 124 6.57 -27.34 -22.62
C GLY A 124 7.97 -27.16 -22.06
N TYR A 125 8.84 -26.58 -22.88
CA TYR A 125 10.14 -26.05 -22.50
C TYR A 125 10.01 -24.58 -22.05
N TYR A 126 10.92 -24.14 -21.18
CA TYR A 126 10.86 -22.83 -20.52
C TYR A 126 12.27 -22.30 -20.19
N CYS A 127 12.35 -20.99 -19.95
CA CYS A 127 13.57 -20.34 -19.44
C CYS A 127 13.49 -20.16 -17.93
N ARG A 128 14.56 -20.51 -17.20
CA ARG A 128 14.67 -20.30 -15.74
C ARG A 128 14.66 -18.82 -15.32
N PHE A 129 14.98 -17.90 -16.23
CA PHE A 129 14.79 -16.46 -16.03
C PHE A 129 13.41 -15.95 -16.46
N GLY A 130 12.52 -16.82 -16.93
CA GLY A 130 11.14 -16.48 -17.30
C GLY A 130 11.00 -15.73 -18.63
N TRP A 131 12.08 -15.53 -19.39
CA TRP A 131 12.05 -14.83 -20.69
C TRP A 131 11.20 -15.57 -21.73
N THR A 132 11.46 -16.87 -21.88
CA THR A 132 10.55 -17.80 -22.56
C THR A 132 9.67 -18.45 -21.50
N LEU A 133 8.38 -18.10 -21.49
CA LEU A 133 7.41 -18.64 -20.53
C LEU A 133 7.12 -20.12 -20.80
N LEU A 134 6.85 -20.45 -22.07
CA LEU A 134 6.43 -21.75 -22.54
C LEU A 134 6.71 -21.88 -24.04
N CYS A 135 7.24 -23.01 -24.49
CA CYS A 135 7.47 -23.33 -25.90
C CYS A 135 7.44 -24.85 -26.14
N SER A 136 7.01 -25.30 -27.32
CA SER A 136 7.06 -26.73 -27.69
C SER A 136 8.44 -27.19 -28.18
N GLN A 137 9.38 -26.27 -28.43
CA GLN A 137 10.69 -26.57 -29.01
C GLN A 137 11.78 -26.79 -27.96
N SER A 138 12.62 -27.81 -28.16
CA SER A 138 13.75 -28.14 -27.28
C SER A 138 14.91 -27.14 -27.34
N ARG A 139 14.95 -26.29 -28.37
CA ARG A 139 15.92 -25.20 -28.52
C ARG A 139 15.24 -23.86 -28.24
N CYS A 140 15.92 -22.99 -27.51
CA CYS A 140 15.36 -21.69 -27.10
C CYS A 140 15.01 -20.83 -28.34
N PRO A 141 13.74 -20.40 -28.51
CA PRO A 141 13.32 -19.62 -29.68
C PRO A 141 13.90 -18.19 -29.69
N GLN A 142 14.58 -17.80 -28.62
CA GLN A 142 15.13 -16.45 -28.43
C GLN A 142 16.66 -16.44 -28.36
N GLU A 143 17.32 -17.56 -28.64
CA GLU A 143 18.78 -17.72 -28.50
C GLU A 143 19.57 -16.63 -29.26
N LYS A 144 19.13 -16.28 -30.48
CA LYS A 144 19.78 -15.25 -31.32
C LYS A 144 19.80 -13.84 -30.70
N TYR A 145 18.84 -13.53 -29.83
CA TYR A 145 18.57 -12.15 -29.39
C TYR A 145 18.71 -11.94 -27.88
N CYS A 146 18.88 -13.01 -27.11
CA CYS A 146 18.84 -12.95 -25.66
C CYS A 146 20.16 -12.38 -25.10
N PRO A 147 20.14 -11.20 -24.45
CA PRO A 147 21.35 -10.64 -23.83
C PRO A 147 21.81 -11.45 -22.60
N TYR A 148 20.94 -12.33 -22.09
CA TYR A 148 21.21 -13.22 -20.95
C TYR A 148 21.61 -14.64 -21.38
N LEU A 149 21.91 -14.85 -22.66
CA LEU A 149 22.38 -16.14 -23.16
C LEU A 149 23.69 -16.53 -22.47
N LYS A 150 23.77 -17.78 -21.99
CA LYS A 150 25.00 -18.38 -21.44
C LYS A 150 25.19 -19.78 -22.02
N GLY A 151 26.13 -19.89 -22.95
CA GLY A 151 26.38 -21.12 -23.72
C GLY A 151 25.39 -21.34 -24.86
N SER A 152 25.65 -22.37 -25.68
CA SER A 152 24.83 -22.83 -26.79
C SER A 152 24.83 -24.37 -26.79
N PRO A 153 23.74 -25.04 -26.35
CA PRO A 153 22.47 -24.47 -25.90
C PRO A 153 22.60 -23.69 -24.58
N CYS A 154 21.70 -22.71 -24.37
CA CYS A 154 21.67 -21.90 -23.16
C CYS A 154 21.48 -22.74 -21.89
N ARG A 155 22.39 -22.61 -20.90
CA ARG A 155 22.30 -23.33 -19.61
C ARG A 155 21.04 -23.01 -18.76
N TYR A 156 20.34 -21.93 -19.08
CA TYR A 156 19.11 -21.52 -18.38
C TYR A 156 17.83 -21.94 -19.10
N TYR A 157 17.94 -22.49 -20.30
CA TYR A 157 16.81 -23.08 -21.00
C TYR A 157 16.63 -24.52 -20.50
N SER A 158 15.39 -24.90 -20.18
CA SER A 158 15.11 -26.24 -19.69
C SER A 158 15.51 -27.29 -20.72
N THR A 159 16.19 -28.35 -20.30
CA THR A 159 16.49 -29.52 -21.14
C THR A 159 15.37 -30.56 -21.09
N LYS A 160 14.58 -30.56 -20.02
CA LYS A 160 13.43 -31.45 -19.81
C LYS A 160 12.14 -30.63 -19.89
N PRO A 161 11.20 -30.97 -20.80
CA PRO A 161 9.92 -30.29 -20.86
C PRO A 161 9.03 -30.75 -19.71
N ILE A 162 8.13 -29.86 -19.27
CA ILE A 162 7.15 -30.16 -18.23
C ILE A 162 5.78 -29.58 -18.56
N PRO A 163 4.69 -30.16 -18.04
CA PRO A 163 3.34 -29.67 -18.29
C PRO A 163 3.14 -28.26 -17.71
N TYR A 164 2.36 -27.44 -18.41
CA TYR A 164 1.99 -26.08 -17.96
C TYR A 164 1.37 -26.03 -16.54
N PRO A 165 0.46 -26.95 -16.14
CA PRO A 165 -0.04 -27.00 -14.76
C PRO A 165 1.06 -27.20 -13.72
N SER A 166 2.17 -27.84 -14.08
CA SER A 166 3.32 -28.09 -13.19
C SER A 166 4.29 -26.91 -13.14
N LEU A 167 4.21 -26.00 -14.10
CA LEU A 167 5.07 -24.81 -14.17
C LEU A 167 4.56 -23.64 -13.33
N PHE A 168 3.28 -23.30 -13.45
CA PHE A 168 2.76 -22.03 -12.94
C PHE A 168 1.44 -22.18 -12.18
N ASN A 169 1.29 -21.37 -11.13
CA ASN A 169 0.00 -20.87 -10.68
C ASN A 169 -0.26 -19.51 -11.33
N VAL A 170 -1.44 -19.34 -11.94
CA VAL A 170 -1.77 -18.12 -12.70
C VAL A 170 -2.77 -17.27 -11.91
N TYR A 171 -2.41 -16.02 -11.66
CA TYR A 171 -3.21 -15.08 -10.87
C TYR A 171 -3.48 -13.79 -11.64
N PRO A 172 -4.67 -13.19 -11.52
CA PRO A 172 -4.92 -11.88 -12.07
C PRO A 172 -4.19 -10.84 -11.23
N ARG A 173 -3.63 -9.84 -11.90
CA ARG A 173 -3.26 -8.59 -11.26
C ARG A 173 -4.47 -7.67 -11.32
N ILE A 174 -5.17 -7.59 -10.19
CA ILE A 174 -6.33 -6.72 -10.02
C ILE A 174 -5.84 -5.40 -9.47
N GLN A 175 -6.09 -4.31 -10.22
CA GLN A 175 -5.93 -2.96 -9.71
C GLN A 175 -7.26 -2.49 -9.11
N MET A 176 -7.20 -1.75 -8.02
CA MET A 176 -8.32 -1.06 -7.41
C MET A 176 -7.99 0.41 -7.24
N LYS A 177 -8.93 1.27 -7.60
CA LYS A 177 -8.85 2.71 -7.35
C LYS A 177 -10.12 3.14 -6.65
N PHE A 178 -9.98 3.69 -5.45
CA PHE A 178 -11.09 4.30 -4.73
C PHE A 178 -11.29 5.73 -5.23
N GLU A 179 -12.54 6.16 -5.34
CA GLU A 179 -12.93 7.52 -5.69
C GLU A 179 -13.79 8.10 -4.57
N ASP A 180 -13.42 9.30 -4.14
CA ASP A 180 -14.12 9.98 -3.04
C ASP A 180 -15.57 10.28 -3.43
N PRO A 181 -16.49 10.20 -2.46
CA PRO A 181 -17.85 10.69 -2.66
C PRO A 181 -17.84 12.21 -2.96
N ILE A 182 -18.77 12.64 -3.82
CA ILE A 182 -18.91 14.04 -4.24
C ILE A 182 -20.05 14.70 -3.46
N GLY A 183 -19.87 15.96 -3.05
CA GLY A 183 -20.92 16.77 -2.42
C GLY A 183 -21.13 16.47 -0.94
N GLU A 184 -22.39 16.36 -0.52
CA GLU A 184 -22.79 16.22 0.90
C GLU A 184 -22.43 14.86 1.51
N PHE A 185 -22.07 13.88 0.69
CA PHE A 185 -21.77 12.51 1.09
C PHE A 185 -20.31 12.30 1.54
N ALA A 186 -19.66 13.38 2.01
CA ALA A 186 -18.26 13.39 2.38
C ALA A 186 -17.94 12.44 3.54
N PHE A 187 -16.65 12.12 3.69
CA PHE A 187 -16.15 11.35 4.82
C PHE A 187 -16.43 12.05 6.15
N LEU A 188 -17.16 11.39 7.03
CA LEU A 188 -17.47 11.86 8.38
C LEU A 188 -16.33 11.53 9.36
N PRO A 189 -15.91 12.48 10.21
CA PRO A 189 -14.94 12.23 11.28
C PRO A 189 -15.49 11.21 12.30
N ILE A 190 -14.67 10.23 12.69
CA ILE A 190 -15.02 9.24 13.72
C ILE A 190 -14.17 9.41 14.96
N VAL A 191 -12.84 9.44 14.81
CA VAL A 191 -11.90 9.61 15.92
C VAL A 191 -10.56 10.13 15.40
N ALA A 192 -9.86 10.91 16.21
CA ALA A 192 -8.49 11.36 15.92
C ALA A 192 -7.48 10.66 16.84
N ILE A 193 -6.30 10.36 16.29
CA ILE A 193 -5.15 9.83 17.01
C ILE A 193 -4.15 10.98 17.17
N ARG A 194 -3.77 11.26 18.43
CA ARG A 194 -2.86 12.33 18.78
C ARG A 194 -1.40 11.90 18.66
N TYR A 195 -0.53 12.81 18.23
CA TYR A 195 0.93 12.71 18.38
C TYR A 195 1.46 13.98 19.05
N LYS A 196 2.03 13.85 20.25
CA LYS A 196 2.35 15.01 21.10
C LYS A 196 1.12 15.92 21.21
N ASP A 197 1.17 17.19 20.87
CA ASP A 197 0.02 18.07 20.98
C ASP A 197 -0.74 18.26 19.66
N ASP A 198 -0.48 17.42 18.65
CA ASP A 198 -0.98 17.58 17.29
C ASP A 198 -1.77 16.34 16.82
N PRO A 199 -2.70 16.46 15.85
CA PRO A 199 -3.37 15.31 15.24
C PRO A 199 -2.39 14.54 14.34
N LEU A 200 -2.13 13.27 14.62
CA LEU A 200 -1.36 12.42 13.69
C LEU A 200 -2.24 11.95 12.54
N ALA A 201 -3.36 11.32 12.92
CA ALA A 201 -4.24 10.65 11.99
C ALA A 201 -5.70 10.81 12.40
N ILE A 202 -6.61 10.85 11.42
CA ILE A 202 -8.05 10.94 11.64
C ILE A 202 -8.71 9.78 10.92
N LEU A 203 -9.44 8.95 11.67
CA LEU A 203 -10.30 7.92 11.11
C LEU A 203 -11.61 8.56 10.67
N ARG A 204 -11.98 8.33 9.42
CA ARG A 204 -13.21 8.81 8.80
C ARG A 204 -14.00 7.68 8.17
N PHE A 205 -15.31 7.87 8.03
CA PHE A 205 -16.22 6.90 7.44
C PHE A 205 -17.09 7.54 6.34
N THR A 206 -17.43 6.76 5.31
CA THR A 206 -18.48 7.08 4.34
C THR A 206 -19.19 5.80 3.93
N ASP A 207 -20.48 5.92 3.64
CA ASP A 207 -21.33 4.88 3.05
C ASP A 207 -21.57 5.07 1.54
N HIS A 208 -21.01 6.14 0.96
CA HIS A 208 -21.20 6.54 -0.43
C HIS A 208 -19.92 6.48 -1.27
N GLY A 209 -18.92 5.72 -0.80
CA GLY A 209 -17.70 5.51 -1.56
C GLY A 209 -17.95 4.87 -2.92
N SER A 210 -17.00 5.03 -3.83
CA SER A 210 -16.99 4.28 -5.09
C SER A 210 -15.60 3.78 -5.39
N PHE A 211 -15.50 2.70 -6.17
CA PHE A 211 -14.22 2.22 -6.65
C PHE A 211 -14.33 1.56 -8.01
N ILE A 212 -13.22 1.63 -8.74
CA ILE A 212 -13.02 0.94 -10.01
C ILE A 212 -12.07 -0.22 -9.75
N THR A 213 -12.42 -1.41 -10.24
CA THR A 213 -11.55 -2.60 -10.15
C THR A 213 -11.45 -3.31 -11.49
N PHE A 214 -10.23 -3.74 -11.86
CA PHE A 214 -10.00 -4.44 -13.12
C PHE A 214 -8.70 -5.25 -13.14
N ILE A 215 -8.68 -6.28 -13.98
CA ILE A 215 -7.48 -7.05 -14.33
C ILE A 215 -6.61 -6.19 -15.25
N ASP A 216 -5.51 -5.65 -14.72
CA ASP A 216 -4.53 -4.92 -15.53
C ASP A 216 -3.54 -5.89 -16.20
N GLY A 217 -3.23 -6.99 -15.54
CA GLY A 217 -2.26 -7.97 -16.01
C GLY A 217 -2.48 -9.35 -15.43
N VAL A 218 -1.58 -10.27 -15.76
CA VAL A 218 -1.58 -11.66 -15.29
C VAL A 218 -0.19 -12.02 -14.80
N VAL A 219 -0.11 -12.55 -13.59
CA VAL A 219 1.11 -13.01 -12.94
C VAL A 219 1.20 -14.52 -13.07
N PHE A 220 2.34 -15.01 -13.57
CA PHE A 220 2.69 -16.43 -13.63
C PHE A 220 3.61 -16.73 -12.45
N SER A 221 3.03 -17.18 -11.35
CA SER A 221 3.77 -17.56 -10.14
C SER A 221 4.40 -18.94 -10.37
N PRO A 222 5.73 -19.07 -10.44
CA PRO A 222 6.39 -20.34 -10.68
C PRO A 222 6.16 -21.33 -9.53
N LYS A 223 5.95 -22.60 -9.85
CA LYS A 223 5.93 -23.71 -8.88
C LYS A 223 7.32 -24.26 -8.60
N LEU A 224 8.30 -23.91 -9.43
CA LEU A 224 9.68 -24.36 -9.33
C LEU A 224 10.54 -23.30 -8.64
N ALA A 225 11.29 -23.70 -7.61
CA ALA A 225 12.22 -22.82 -6.89
C ALA A 225 13.31 -22.20 -7.79
N TRP A 226 13.62 -22.87 -8.90
CA TRP A 226 14.69 -22.51 -9.85
C TRP A 226 14.23 -21.59 -10.99
N MET A 227 13.04 -21.01 -10.86
CA MET A 227 12.62 -19.88 -11.67
C MET A 227 12.89 -18.58 -10.92
N PHE A 228 13.89 -17.83 -11.37
CA PHE A 228 14.41 -16.66 -10.64
C PHE A 228 13.52 -15.41 -10.77
N THR A 229 12.54 -15.44 -11.67
CA THR A 229 11.62 -14.32 -11.89
C THR A 229 10.19 -14.84 -11.83
N GLN A 230 9.25 -13.94 -11.55
CA GLN A 230 7.81 -14.18 -11.69
C GLN A 230 7.35 -13.44 -12.96
N PRO A 231 7.20 -14.14 -14.09
CA PRO A 231 6.76 -13.49 -15.33
C PRO A 231 5.40 -12.84 -15.13
N THR A 232 5.23 -11.63 -15.66
CA THR A 232 3.95 -10.91 -15.64
C THR A 232 3.68 -10.32 -17.01
N ILE A 233 2.42 -10.37 -17.41
CA ILE A 233 1.97 -9.76 -18.65
C ILE A 233 0.93 -8.69 -18.38
N PHE A 234 0.97 -7.60 -19.15
CA PHE A 234 -0.02 -6.53 -19.06
C PHE A 234 -0.97 -6.63 -20.25
N LEU A 235 -2.26 -6.65 -19.96
CA LEU A 235 -3.29 -6.77 -20.99
C LEU A 235 -3.39 -5.47 -21.80
N GLN A 236 -3.77 -5.57 -23.06
CA GLN A 236 -4.05 -4.37 -23.88
C GLN A 236 -5.33 -3.66 -23.41
N GLU A 237 -6.38 -4.44 -23.13
CA GLU A 237 -7.64 -3.99 -22.53
C GLU A 237 -7.80 -4.64 -21.15
N GLY A 238 -8.30 -3.90 -20.16
CA GLY A 238 -8.56 -4.42 -18.82
C GLY A 238 -9.95 -5.04 -18.71
N LEU A 239 -10.10 -6.02 -17.83
CA LEU A 239 -11.39 -6.66 -17.55
C LEU A 239 -11.85 -6.28 -16.14
N GLY A 240 -12.97 -5.58 -16.01
CA GLY A 240 -13.32 -4.97 -14.74
C GLY A 240 -14.71 -4.38 -14.69
N PHE A 241 -14.97 -3.67 -13.59
CA PHE A 241 -16.23 -2.98 -13.32
C PHE A 241 -15.99 -1.82 -12.35
N GLU A 242 -16.98 -0.96 -12.23
CA GLU A 242 -17.09 0.10 -11.23
C GLU A 242 -18.19 -0.27 -10.25
N MET A 243 -18.02 0.13 -9.00
CA MET A 243 -19.02 -0.05 -7.95
C MET A 243 -19.15 1.22 -7.12
N SER A 244 -20.40 1.62 -6.89
CA SER A 244 -20.76 2.82 -6.15
C SER A 244 -21.52 2.45 -4.88
N ASN A 245 -21.68 3.41 -3.97
CA ASN A 245 -22.36 3.25 -2.68
C ASN A 245 -21.74 2.13 -1.84
N VAL A 246 -20.42 2.15 -1.69
CA VAL A 246 -19.70 1.20 -0.83
C VAL A 246 -19.35 1.84 0.50
N HIS A 247 -19.43 1.07 1.56
CA HIS A 247 -18.91 1.48 2.86
C HIS A 247 -17.39 1.51 2.83
N ALA A 248 -16.81 2.59 3.34
CA ALA A 248 -15.38 2.78 3.40
C ALA A 248 -14.96 3.55 4.65
N ILE A 249 -13.77 3.22 5.15
CA ILE A 249 -13.05 4.02 6.13
C ILE A 249 -11.75 4.55 5.54
N ALA A 250 -11.39 5.75 5.95
CA ALA A 250 -10.12 6.37 5.60
C ALA A 250 -9.38 6.76 6.89
N LEU A 251 -8.13 6.32 7.02
CA LEU A 251 -7.20 6.83 8.01
C LEU A 251 -6.33 7.89 7.34
N GLU A 252 -6.66 9.16 7.55
CA GLU A 252 -6.03 10.33 6.94
C GLU A 252 -4.95 10.91 7.86
N PHE A 253 -3.75 11.15 7.33
CA PHE A 253 -2.61 11.65 8.09
C PHE A 253 -2.29 13.10 7.73
N LEU A 254 -1.89 13.90 8.72
CA LEU A 254 -1.33 15.23 8.47
C LEU A 254 0.13 15.11 8.02
N PRO A 255 0.53 15.66 6.84
CA PRO A 255 1.86 15.41 6.27
C PRO A 255 3.02 15.75 7.19
N GLU A 256 3.07 16.96 7.74
CA GLU A 256 4.17 17.42 8.59
C GLU A 256 4.29 16.61 9.89
N ILE A 257 3.14 16.21 10.46
CA ILE A 257 3.08 15.42 11.69
C ILE A 257 3.49 13.97 11.41
N LEU A 258 3.09 13.41 10.26
CA LEU A 258 3.52 12.08 9.84
C LEU A 258 5.04 12.05 9.62
N ASP A 259 5.63 13.08 9.03
CA ASP A 259 7.07 13.15 8.79
C ASP A 259 7.87 13.18 10.11
N ASP A 260 7.45 13.98 11.09
CA ASP A 260 8.06 13.99 12.43
C ASP A 260 7.87 12.62 13.13
N PHE A 261 6.67 12.05 13.05
CA PHE A 261 6.39 10.73 13.62
C PHE A 261 7.30 9.65 13.02
N ILE A 262 7.38 9.55 11.69
CA ILE A 262 8.22 8.57 10.99
C ILE A 262 9.69 8.79 11.30
N ARG A 263 10.16 10.05 11.33
CA ARG A 263 11.53 10.38 11.75
C ARG A 263 11.84 9.82 13.14
N ASN A 264 10.94 10.02 14.10
CA ASN A 264 11.13 9.55 15.47
C ASN A 264 11.10 8.01 15.56
N VAL A 265 10.28 7.33 14.75
CA VAL A 265 10.33 5.86 14.63
C VAL A 265 11.67 5.40 14.07
N LEU A 266 12.18 6.02 13.00
CA LEU A 266 13.48 5.67 12.40
C LEU A 266 14.67 5.92 13.34
N LEU A 267 14.58 6.94 14.20
CA LEU A 267 15.61 7.25 15.21
C LEU A 267 15.57 6.28 16.41
N SER A 268 14.46 5.59 16.65
CA SER A 268 14.30 4.70 17.81
C SER A 268 15.16 3.43 17.74
N ASP A 269 15.42 2.91 16.55
CA ASP A 269 16.29 1.76 16.31
C ASP A 269 17.02 1.91 14.97
N ILE A 270 18.35 1.95 15.03
CA ILE A 270 19.23 2.06 13.86
C ILE A 270 18.96 0.94 12.84
N ASN A 271 18.55 -0.26 13.25
CA ASN A 271 18.29 -1.34 12.31
C ASN A 271 17.06 -1.07 11.45
N ILE A 272 16.04 -0.37 11.97
CA ILE A 272 14.89 0.07 11.19
C ILE A 272 15.36 1.02 10.08
N SER A 273 16.16 2.03 10.44
CA SER A 273 16.67 2.98 9.44
C SER A 273 17.53 2.29 8.39
N ARG A 274 18.41 1.35 8.78
CA ARG A 274 19.25 0.58 7.85
C ARG A 274 18.45 -0.28 6.86
N TRP A 275 17.38 -0.94 7.32
CA TRP A 275 16.49 -1.70 6.42
C TRP A 275 15.78 -0.79 5.42
N VAL A 276 15.27 0.35 5.89
CA VAL A 276 14.59 1.34 5.04
C VAL A 276 15.56 1.96 4.05
N ILE A 277 16.81 2.26 4.45
CA ILE A 277 17.87 2.78 3.58
C ILE A 277 18.22 1.76 2.49
N LEU A 278 18.38 0.48 2.83
CA LEU A 278 18.65 -0.56 1.84
C LEU A 278 17.54 -0.57 0.76
N LYS A 279 16.27 -0.59 1.18
CA LYS A 279 15.13 -0.58 0.25
C LYS A 279 15.09 0.68 -0.59
N TYR A 280 15.28 1.84 0.02
CA TYR A 280 15.32 3.13 -0.66
C TYR A 280 16.40 3.15 -1.75
N ARG A 281 17.64 2.78 -1.40
CA ARG A 281 18.78 2.80 -2.33
C ARG A 281 18.67 1.77 -3.45
N LEU A 282 18.05 0.61 -3.18
CA LEU A 282 17.77 -0.38 -4.22
C LEU A 282 16.65 0.09 -5.15
N TYR A 283 15.59 0.69 -4.62
CA TYR A 283 14.36 0.98 -5.37
C TYR A 283 14.37 2.33 -6.12
N ILE A 284 14.93 3.38 -5.51
CA ILE A 284 14.97 4.74 -6.07
C ILE A 284 16.27 4.93 -6.86
N GLU A 285 16.18 5.52 -8.07
CA GLU A 285 17.36 5.88 -8.88
C GLU A 285 17.70 7.35 -8.64
N GLU A 286 18.97 7.67 -8.41
CA GLU A 286 19.41 9.06 -8.13
C GLU A 286 19.21 10.02 -9.30
N SER A 287 19.08 9.49 -10.52
CA SER A 287 18.82 10.27 -11.73
C SER A 287 17.38 10.76 -11.86
N GLU A 288 16.45 10.30 -11.01
CA GLU A 288 15.05 10.69 -11.09
C GLU A 288 14.77 11.99 -10.33
N ARG A 289 14.47 13.06 -11.06
CA ARG A 289 14.24 14.44 -10.57
C ARG A 289 13.17 14.64 -9.48
N ASN A 290 12.48 13.60 -8.98
CA ASN A 290 11.43 13.72 -7.96
C ASN A 290 11.25 12.47 -7.07
N ASN A 291 12.11 11.46 -7.18
CA ASN A 291 12.06 10.21 -6.40
C ASN A 291 10.66 9.55 -6.29
N TYR A 292 9.85 9.61 -7.37
CA TYR A 292 8.51 9.03 -7.34
C TYR A 292 8.54 7.50 -7.29
N ILE A 293 7.63 6.94 -6.50
CA ILE A 293 7.39 5.50 -6.45
C ILE A 293 6.42 5.15 -7.58
N ARG A 294 6.97 4.41 -8.54
CA ARG A 294 6.27 3.86 -9.70
C ARG A 294 6.47 2.37 -9.70
N GLU A 295 5.52 1.66 -10.28
CA GLU A 295 5.65 0.23 -10.52
C GLU A 295 6.78 -0.10 -11.49
N LYS A 296 7.19 -1.37 -11.52
CA LYS A 296 8.19 -1.92 -12.48
C LYS A 296 9.63 -1.56 -12.14
N LYS A 297 9.91 -1.13 -10.91
CA LYS A 297 11.27 -0.79 -10.46
C LYS A 297 11.95 -1.93 -9.70
N GLY A 298 11.18 -2.84 -9.11
CA GLY A 298 11.71 -3.95 -8.32
C GLY A 298 12.62 -4.90 -9.10
N PHE A 299 12.45 -5.05 -10.42
CA PHE A 299 13.42 -5.78 -11.26
C PHE A 299 14.81 -5.15 -11.20
N LYS A 300 14.90 -3.83 -11.42
CA LYS A 300 16.16 -3.09 -11.30
C LYS A 300 16.70 -3.10 -9.87
N ALA A 301 15.81 -3.05 -8.88
CA ALA A 301 16.18 -3.14 -7.47
C ALA A 301 16.84 -4.50 -7.15
N PHE A 302 16.28 -5.60 -7.65
CA PHE A 302 16.91 -6.92 -7.60
C PHE A 302 18.21 -6.97 -8.40
N GLU A 303 18.31 -6.38 -9.59
CA GLU A 303 19.57 -6.33 -10.36
C GLU A 303 20.70 -5.61 -9.60
N ARG A 304 20.39 -4.53 -8.89
CA ARG A 304 21.35 -3.84 -8.02
C ARG A 304 21.77 -4.74 -6.86
N LEU A 305 20.82 -5.40 -6.20
CA LEU A 305 21.12 -6.32 -5.10
C LEU A 305 21.96 -7.51 -5.56
N ASP A 306 21.60 -8.11 -6.71
CA ASP A 306 22.35 -9.19 -7.36
C ASP A 306 23.79 -8.76 -7.63
N ARG A 307 24.02 -7.52 -8.06
CA ARG A 307 25.36 -6.97 -8.31
C ARG A 307 26.21 -6.92 -7.05
N ILE A 308 25.64 -6.47 -5.93
CA ILE A 308 26.31 -6.43 -4.61
C ILE A 308 26.79 -7.84 -4.26
N VAL A 309 25.88 -8.82 -4.32
CA VAL A 309 26.19 -10.22 -3.97
C VAL A 309 27.23 -10.81 -4.93
N LYS A 310 27.09 -10.60 -6.24
CA LYS A 310 28.04 -11.13 -7.24
C LYS A 310 29.46 -10.63 -7.03
N GLN A 311 29.65 -9.33 -6.77
CA GLN A 311 30.97 -8.76 -6.52
C GLN A 311 31.66 -9.43 -5.32
N ILE A 312 30.89 -9.76 -4.28
CA ILE A 312 31.39 -10.46 -3.08
C ILE A 312 31.78 -11.89 -3.40
N VAL A 313 30.91 -12.64 -4.07
CA VAL A 313 31.18 -14.05 -4.42
C VAL A 313 32.41 -14.15 -5.32
N GLN A 314 32.48 -13.30 -6.36
CA GLN A 314 33.58 -13.29 -7.33
C GLN A 314 34.87 -12.61 -6.83
N GLY A 315 34.84 -11.94 -5.67
CA GLY A 315 36.00 -11.22 -5.13
C GLY A 315 36.43 -10.01 -5.97
N ILE A 316 35.51 -9.43 -6.76
CA ILE A 316 35.77 -8.28 -7.61
C ILE A 316 35.66 -6.99 -6.79
N LYS A 317 36.46 -5.98 -7.11
CA LYS A 317 36.36 -4.65 -6.50
C LYS A 317 34.94 -4.10 -6.70
N GLN A 318 34.33 -3.65 -5.60
CA GLN A 318 33.00 -3.04 -5.64
C GLN A 318 33.02 -1.75 -6.46
N ASP A 319 31.98 -1.56 -7.27
CA ASP A 319 31.77 -0.32 -8.01
C ASP A 319 31.29 0.82 -7.08
N GLU A 320 31.39 2.07 -7.54
CA GLU A 320 31.02 3.25 -6.76
C GLU A 320 29.57 3.22 -6.26
N THR A 321 28.64 2.68 -7.08
CA THR A 321 27.23 2.57 -6.69
C THR A 321 27.09 1.58 -5.55
N THR A 322 27.72 0.41 -5.65
CA THR A 322 27.71 -0.62 -4.60
C THR A 322 28.33 -0.10 -3.30
N ILE A 323 29.49 0.55 -3.37
CA ILE A 323 30.17 1.14 -2.21
C ILE A 323 29.25 2.14 -1.51
N LYS A 324 28.57 3.01 -2.27
CA LYS A 324 27.63 3.99 -1.74
C LYS A 324 26.45 3.33 -1.01
N ILE A 325 25.83 2.32 -1.61
CA ILE A 325 24.71 1.59 -0.98
C ILE A 325 25.15 0.97 0.34
N VAL A 326 26.27 0.24 0.34
CA VAL A 326 26.78 -0.42 1.55
C VAL A 326 27.13 0.60 2.64
N LYS A 327 27.80 1.70 2.28
CA LYS A 327 28.18 2.76 3.22
C LYS A 327 26.96 3.45 3.84
N ASP A 328 25.94 3.75 3.04
CA ASP A 328 24.72 4.40 3.52
C ASP A 328 23.96 3.48 4.49
N VAL A 329 23.87 2.17 4.17
CA VAL A 329 23.30 1.16 5.06
C VAL A 329 24.12 1.02 6.34
N GLN A 330 25.44 1.14 6.30
CA GLN A 330 26.25 1.07 7.53
C GLN A 330 26.05 2.30 8.42
N ASN A 331 26.03 3.49 7.82
CA ASN A 331 25.91 4.75 8.54
C ASN A 331 24.52 4.92 9.18
N GLY A 332 23.45 4.48 8.48
CA GLY A 332 22.09 4.62 9.01
C GLY A 332 21.54 6.05 9.01
N ASN A 333 22.10 6.94 8.19
CA ASN A 333 21.75 8.36 8.16
C ASN A 333 20.33 8.60 7.63
N ILE A 334 19.53 9.35 8.38
CA ILE A 334 18.14 9.67 8.03
C ILE A 334 18.09 11.01 7.30
N THR A 335 17.67 11.00 6.04
CA THR A 335 17.45 12.22 5.22
C THR A 335 15.96 12.51 5.04
N PRO A 336 15.56 13.74 4.64
CA PRO A 336 14.17 14.04 4.31
C PRO A 336 13.57 13.12 3.25
N GLU A 337 14.33 12.77 2.21
CA GLU A 337 13.88 11.86 1.14
C GLU A 337 13.66 10.43 1.65
N LEU A 338 14.44 10.03 2.67
CA LEU A 338 14.25 8.73 3.32
C LEU A 338 12.94 8.71 4.10
N ILE A 339 12.59 9.81 4.79
CA ILE A 339 11.34 9.94 5.54
C ILE A 339 10.13 9.88 4.59
N ASP A 340 10.20 10.63 3.49
CA ASP A 340 9.23 10.58 2.39
C ASP A 340 9.03 9.16 1.81
N PHE A 341 10.09 8.37 1.73
CA PHE A 341 10.01 6.99 1.27
C PHE A 341 9.45 6.07 2.36
N ALA A 342 9.87 6.28 3.61
CA ALA A 342 9.43 5.52 4.78
C ALA A 342 7.94 5.72 5.08
N SER A 343 7.40 6.92 4.86
CA SER A 343 5.95 7.17 4.99
C SER A 343 5.15 6.31 4.01
N VAL A 344 5.63 6.12 2.78
CA VAL A 344 4.98 5.21 1.81
C VAL A 344 5.08 3.75 2.25
N LEU A 345 6.26 3.30 2.71
CA LEU A 345 6.43 1.94 3.26
C LEU A 345 5.46 1.68 4.41
N PHE A 346 5.37 2.65 5.33
CA PHE A 346 4.47 2.60 6.48
C PHE A 346 3.02 2.48 6.04
N LEU A 347 2.52 3.40 5.18
CA LEU A 347 1.12 3.38 4.75
C LEU A 347 0.75 2.12 3.96
N HIS A 348 1.64 1.65 3.10
CA HIS A 348 1.40 0.45 2.32
C HIS A 348 1.34 -0.79 3.21
N SER A 349 2.26 -0.89 4.18
CA SER A 349 2.29 -2.01 5.12
C SER A 349 1.08 -1.94 6.07
N LEU A 350 0.73 -0.72 6.53
CA LEU A 350 -0.44 -0.46 7.36
C LEU A 350 -1.73 -0.87 6.68
N ALA A 351 -1.89 -0.61 5.38
CA ALA A 351 -3.06 -0.99 4.61
C ALA A 351 -3.30 -2.51 4.63
N HIS A 352 -2.24 -3.30 4.41
CA HIS A 352 -2.31 -4.75 4.49
C HIS A 352 -2.66 -5.23 5.89
N THR A 353 -1.96 -4.72 6.91
CA THR A 353 -2.16 -5.17 8.29
C THR A 353 -3.54 -4.80 8.82
N LEU A 354 -4.04 -3.58 8.56
CA LEU A 354 -5.38 -3.17 8.99
C LEU A 354 -6.48 -3.94 8.27
N LYS A 355 -6.34 -4.17 6.96
CA LYS A 355 -7.25 -5.05 6.20
C LYS A 355 -7.31 -6.43 6.84
N ASN A 356 -6.17 -7.06 7.10
CA ASN A 356 -6.12 -8.39 7.70
C ASN A 356 -6.67 -8.42 9.13
N ALA A 357 -6.44 -7.37 9.93
CA ALA A 357 -6.98 -7.25 11.26
C ALA A 357 -8.52 -7.16 11.24
N LEU A 358 -9.11 -6.38 10.31
CA LEU A 358 -10.57 -6.31 10.14
C LEU A 358 -11.14 -7.65 9.66
N VAL A 359 -10.49 -8.27 8.68
CA VAL A 359 -10.86 -9.60 8.17
C VAL A 359 -10.87 -10.63 9.29
N ALA A 360 -9.85 -10.63 10.14
CA ALA A 360 -9.75 -11.54 11.28
C ALA A 360 -10.82 -11.23 12.35
N LYS A 361 -11.08 -9.95 12.67
CA LYS A 361 -12.05 -9.54 13.70
C LYS A 361 -13.47 -9.94 13.32
N TYR A 362 -13.88 -9.71 12.08
CA TYR A 362 -15.26 -9.97 11.61
C TYR A 362 -15.43 -11.32 10.90
N GLY A 363 -14.36 -12.11 10.75
CA GLY A 363 -14.41 -13.41 10.09
C GLY A 363 -14.85 -13.37 8.62
N CYS A 364 -14.65 -12.23 7.94
CA CYS A 364 -15.05 -12.07 6.54
C CYS A 364 -14.00 -12.67 5.58
N LYS A 365 -14.31 -12.75 4.28
CA LYS A 365 -13.31 -13.21 3.30
C LYS A 365 -12.33 -12.08 3.01
N THR A 366 -11.07 -12.42 2.77
CA THR A 366 -10.03 -11.43 2.42
C THR A 366 -10.39 -10.56 1.22
N ASP A 367 -11.16 -11.10 0.26
CA ASP A 367 -11.59 -10.38 -0.93
C ASP A 367 -12.85 -9.51 -0.69
N ASP A 368 -13.49 -9.61 0.47
CA ASP A 368 -14.64 -8.77 0.85
C ASP A 368 -14.21 -7.35 1.20
N ILE A 369 -12.93 -7.15 1.57
CA ILE A 369 -12.34 -5.86 1.92
C ILE A 369 -11.21 -5.51 0.94
N GLY A 370 -11.41 -4.44 0.17
CA GLY A 370 -10.40 -3.82 -0.67
C GLY A 370 -9.62 -2.74 0.08
N TYR A 371 -8.48 -2.33 -0.46
CA TYR A 371 -7.73 -1.19 0.06
C TYR A 371 -7.19 -0.30 -1.06
N TYR A 372 -6.95 0.96 -0.72
CA TYR A 372 -6.30 1.95 -1.57
C TYR A 372 -5.42 2.89 -0.74
N VAL A 373 -4.29 3.33 -1.29
CA VAL A 373 -3.34 4.21 -0.60
C VAL A 373 -3.12 5.46 -1.44
N ASP A 374 -3.39 6.62 -0.84
CA ASP A 374 -3.06 7.93 -1.40
C ASP A 374 -1.77 8.45 -0.78
N HIS A 375 -0.85 8.91 -1.62
CA HIS A 375 0.37 9.59 -1.19
C HIS A 375 0.97 10.46 -2.31
N PRO A 376 1.50 11.66 -2.01
CA PRO A 376 2.11 12.56 -3.01
C PRO A 376 3.25 11.95 -3.82
N LYS A 377 3.95 10.93 -3.29
CA LYS A 377 5.04 10.20 -3.97
C LYS A 377 4.58 9.00 -4.80
N LEU A 378 3.35 8.53 -4.65
CA LEU A 378 2.84 7.35 -5.36
C LEU A 378 2.32 7.70 -6.76
N ARG A 379 2.72 6.90 -7.76
CA ARG A 379 2.32 7.04 -9.17
C ARG A 379 1.96 5.67 -9.75
N ILE A 380 1.05 4.97 -9.08
CA ILE A 380 0.63 3.62 -9.46
C ILE A 380 -0.53 3.68 -10.46
N LEU A 381 -1.55 4.48 -10.15
CA LEU A 381 -2.79 4.57 -10.90
C LEU A 381 -3.33 6.00 -10.81
N GLY A 382 -3.68 6.61 -11.94
CA GLY A 382 -4.20 7.97 -11.98
C GLY A 382 -3.16 9.08 -11.76
N VAL A 383 -3.68 10.24 -11.37
CA VAL A 383 -2.88 11.41 -11.01
C VAL A 383 -2.51 11.32 -9.53
N PRO A 384 -1.31 11.76 -9.11
CA PRO A 384 -0.99 11.99 -7.70
C PRO A 384 -2.15 12.59 -6.92
N SER A 385 -2.45 12.00 -5.77
CA SER A 385 -3.21 12.66 -4.73
C SER A 385 -2.28 13.51 -3.87
N GLU A 386 -2.72 14.69 -3.48
CA GLU A 386 -2.06 15.49 -2.43
C GLU A 386 -2.36 14.94 -1.03
N LYS A 387 -3.34 14.04 -0.92
CA LYS A 387 -3.74 13.41 0.34
C LYS A 387 -2.74 12.33 0.75
N ILE A 388 -2.64 12.13 2.07
CA ILE A 388 -1.89 11.04 2.68
C ILE A 388 -2.86 10.20 3.50
N ARG A 389 -3.27 9.04 2.99
CA ARG A 389 -4.26 8.19 3.68
C ARG A 389 -4.25 6.74 3.22
N VAL A 390 -4.71 5.87 4.12
CA VAL A 390 -5.08 4.48 3.84
C VAL A 390 -6.60 4.39 3.82
N ILE A 391 -7.17 3.82 2.76
CA ILE A 391 -8.61 3.60 2.61
C ILE A 391 -8.87 2.10 2.60
N LEU A 392 -9.82 1.65 3.41
CA LEU A 392 -10.36 0.28 3.40
C LEU A 392 -11.83 0.37 3.03
N PHE A 393 -12.30 -0.49 2.12
CA PHE A 393 -13.67 -0.43 1.63
C PHE A 393 -14.24 -1.82 1.33
N GLU A 394 -15.55 -1.96 1.45
CA GLU A 394 -16.23 -3.23 1.18
C GLU A 394 -16.41 -3.43 -0.32
N THR A 395 -16.16 -4.64 -0.81
CA THR A 395 -16.23 -4.98 -2.25
C THR A 395 -17.64 -5.41 -2.69
N ALA A 396 -18.66 -4.79 -2.10
CA ALA A 396 -20.08 -4.97 -2.46
C ALA A 396 -20.84 -3.64 -2.40
N MET A 397 -21.82 -3.49 -3.31
CA MET A 397 -22.75 -2.35 -3.31
C MET A 397 -23.61 -2.38 -2.04
N GLY A 398 -23.73 -1.25 -1.36
CA GLY A 398 -24.35 -1.13 -0.04
C GLY A 398 -23.51 -1.73 1.11
N GLY A 399 -22.33 -2.26 0.79
CA GLY A 399 -21.46 -2.93 1.74
C GLY A 399 -21.96 -4.30 2.21
N PHE A 400 -21.11 -5.01 2.94
CA PHE A 400 -21.46 -6.20 3.71
C PHE A 400 -21.88 -5.85 5.14
N GLY A 401 -21.57 -4.63 5.60
CA GLY A 401 -21.89 -4.13 6.94
C GLY A 401 -20.78 -4.32 7.98
N TYR A 402 -19.64 -4.92 7.63
CA TYR A 402 -18.50 -5.07 8.53
C TYR A 402 -17.92 -3.71 8.92
N ILE A 403 -17.68 -2.85 7.93
CA ILE A 403 -17.13 -1.51 8.19
C ILE A 403 -18.12 -0.65 8.98
N LYS A 404 -19.41 -0.70 8.63
CA LYS A 404 -20.43 0.05 9.37
C LYS A 404 -20.53 -0.42 10.82
N ASN A 405 -20.57 -1.73 11.05
CA ASN A 405 -20.58 -2.30 12.40
C ASN A 405 -19.31 -1.92 13.19
N PHE A 406 -18.13 -1.91 12.57
CA PHE A 406 -16.90 -1.42 13.19
C PHE A 406 -17.00 0.03 13.65
N ILE A 407 -17.60 0.90 12.83
CA ILE A 407 -17.81 2.30 13.19
C ILE A 407 -18.85 2.44 14.31
N ASP A 408 -19.95 1.72 14.23
CA ASP A 408 -20.98 1.71 15.27
C ASP A 408 -20.41 1.21 16.61
N GLU A 409 -19.56 0.18 16.60
CA GLU A 409 -18.84 -0.32 17.77
C GLU A 409 -17.90 0.74 18.38
N ILE A 410 -17.15 1.48 17.57
CA ILE A 410 -16.31 2.59 18.05
C ILE A 410 -17.17 3.68 18.67
N GLN A 411 -18.30 4.02 18.07
CA GLN A 411 -19.15 5.13 18.51
C GLN A 411 -20.06 4.78 19.70
N ASN A 412 -20.43 3.52 19.92
CA ASN A 412 -21.37 3.14 20.97
C ASN A 412 -20.73 2.96 22.36
N PHE A 413 -19.43 2.67 22.44
CA PHE A 413 -18.78 2.39 23.72
C PHE A 413 -18.10 3.63 24.32
N SER A 414 -18.36 3.87 25.61
CA SER A 414 -17.69 4.87 26.44
C SER A 414 -16.29 4.44 26.93
N ARG A 415 -15.75 3.35 26.36
CA ARG A 415 -14.39 2.85 26.58
C ARG A 415 -13.71 2.62 25.22
N ILE A 416 -12.44 2.98 25.15
CA ILE A 416 -11.58 3.19 23.96
C ILE A 416 -11.18 1.87 23.25
N ASP A 417 -11.92 0.79 23.46
CA ASP A 417 -11.33 -0.54 23.38
C ASP A 417 -11.29 -1.12 21.94
N ILE A 418 -12.16 -0.70 21.01
CA ILE A 418 -12.27 -1.37 19.69
C ILE A 418 -11.15 -1.00 18.71
N LEU A 419 -10.81 0.29 18.60
CA LEU A 419 -9.68 0.72 17.77
C LEU A 419 -8.36 0.25 18.39
N GLU A 420 -8.26 0.30 19.72
CA GLU A 420 -7.12 -0.26 20.46
C GLU A 420 -6.97 -1.76 20.15
N GLU A 421 -8.03 -2.55 20.28
CA GLU A 421 -8.06 -3.98 19.97
C GLU A 421 -7.63 -4.28 18.54
N LEU A 422 -8.11 -3.48 17.56
CA LEU A 422 -7.74 -3.67 16.16
C LEU A 422 -6.23 -3.44 15.96
N ILE A 423 -5.69 -2.36 16.53
CA ILE A 423 -4.25 -2.05 16.46
C ILE A 423 -3.43 -3.09 17.21
N TYR A 424 -3.91 -3.55 18.37
CA TYR A 424 -3.27 -4.61 19.13
C TYR A 424 -3.27 -5.95 18.36
N ALA A 425 -4.38 -6.31 17.73
CA ALA A 425 -4.48 -7.48 16.87
C ALA A 425 -3.55 -7.37 15.65
N ALA A 426 -3.46 -6.20 15.05
CA ALA A 426 -2.50 -5.88 14.00
C ALA A 426 -1.05 -6.10 14.48
N ILE A 427 -0.67 -5.62 15.66
CA ILE A 427 0.66 -5.85 16.24
C ILE A 427 0.89 -7.34 16.52
N LYS A 428 -0.10 -8.03 17.08
CA LYS A 428 -0.01 -9.47 17.41
C LYS A 428 0.08 -10.35 16.17
N SER A 429 -0.38 -9.87 15.01
CA SER A 429 -0.23 -10.56 13.73
C SER A 429 1.24 -10.69 13.31
N PHE A 430 2.10 -9.76 13.74
CA PHE A 430 3.54 -9.92 13.60
C PHE A 430 4.00 -11.02 14.55
N ARG A 431 4.57 -12.08 13.99
CA ARG A 431 5.17 -13.12 14.82
C ARG A 431 6.39 -12.49 15.50
N LYS A 432 6.28 -12.11 16.78
CA LYS A 432 7.42 -11.65 17.62
C LYS A 432 8.66 -12.54 17.47
N SER A 433 8.43 -13.84 17.22
CA SER A 433 9.48 -14.82 16.92
C SER A 433 10.28 -14.57 15.63
N CYS A 434 9.79 -13.85 14.63
CA CYS A 434 10.47 -13.70 13.34
C CYS A 434 11.72 -12.81 13.44
N GLU A 435 11.65 -11.68 14.12
CA GLU A 435 12.81 -10.79 14.30
C GLU A 435 13.88 -11.43 15.18
N GLU A 436 13.46 -11.98 16.33
CA GLU A 436 14.34 -12.70 17.25
C GLU A 436 15.00 -13.90 16.54
N LYS A 437 14.23 -14.67 15.76
CA LYS A 437 14.76 -15.76 14.92
C LYS A 437 15.71 -15.26 13.85
N VAL A 438 15.45 -14.13 13.18
CA VAL A 438 16.35 -13.61 12.15
C VAL A 438 17.72 -13.28 12.73
N VAL A 439 17.75 -12.54 13.84
CA VAL A 439 19.02 -12.16 14.49
C VAL A 439 19.73 -13.41 15.02
N GLN A 440 18.98 -14.33 15.63
CA GLN A 440 19.54 -15.57 16.15
C GLN A 440 20.07 -16.49 15.05
N ASN A 441 19.32 -16.67 13.95
CA ASN A 441 19.74 -17.48 12.80
C ASN A 441 20.99 -16.90 12.15
N LEU A 442 21.08 -15.57 11.99
CA LEU A 442 22.27 -14.95 11.41
C LEU A 442 23.52 -15.14 12.30
N ARG A 443 23.36 -15.03 13.63
CA ARG A 443 24.44 -15.29 14.61
C ARG A 443 24.86 -16.76 14.63
N ASN A 444 23.90 -17.68 14.54
CA ASN A 444 24.16 -19.11 14.61
C ASN A 444 24.50 -19.75 13.27
N LEU A 445 24.39 -19.02 12.15
CA LEU A 445 24.51 -19.57 10.79
C LEU A 445 25.80 -20.39 10.60
N ASN A 446 26.93 -19.88 11.08
CA ASN A 446 28.21 -20.60 11.00
C ASN A 446 28.16 -21.95 11.74
N ASN A 447 27.53 -22.00 12.91
CA ASN A 447 27.40 -23.23 13.69
C ASN A 447 26.42 -24.21 13.03
N GLU A 448 25.29 -23.72 12.50
CA GLU A 448 24.31 -24.53 11.77
C GLU A 448 24.86 -25.14 10.48
N LEU A 449 25.79 -24.45 9.81
CA LEU A 449 26.42 -24.93 8.59
C LEU A 449 27.68 -25.76 8.82
N LYS A 450 28.23 -25.77 10.04
CA LYS A 450 29.45 -26.52 10.40
C LYS A 450 29.38 -28.02 10.04
N PRO A 451 28.25 -28.74 10.27
CA PRO A 451 28.15 -30.16 9.89
C PRO A 451 28.31 -30.42 8.39
N PHE A 452 28.06 -29.42 7.54
CA PHE A 452 28.15 -29.55 6.09
C PHE A 452 29.53 -29.15 5.53
N GLN A 453 30.42 -28.56 6.36
CA GLN A 453 31.71 -28.06 5.89
C GLN A 453 32.65 -29.16 5.40
N GLU A 454 32.56 -30.38 5.93
CA GLU A 454 33.43 -31.49 5.52
C GLU A 454 33.17 -31.92 4.07
N HIS A 455 31.89 -31.97 3.68
CA HIS A 455 31.47 -32.50 2.37
C HIS A 455 31.20 -31.39 1.34
N TYR A 456 30.84 -30.18 1.78
CA TYR A 456 30.39 -29.09 0.92
C TYR A 456 31.06 -27.75 1.26
N LYS A 457 32.36 -27.80 1.53
CA LYS A 457 33.18 -26.67 2.00
C LYS A 457 33.02 -25.41 1.14
N GLU A 458 33.04 -25.55 -0.18
CA GLU A 458 32.95 -24.41 -1.10
C GLU A 458 31.59 -23.69 -0.98
N LEU A 459 30.49 -24.44 -1.05
CA LEU A 459 29.13 -23.91 -0.91
C LEU A 459 28.92 -23.22 0.44
N VAL A 460 29.33 -23.87 1.54
CA VAL A 460 29.19 -23.31 2.89
C VAL A 460 29.98 -22.00 3.01
N ASN A 461 31.23 -21.97 2.53
CA ASN A 461 32.06 -20.77 2.57
C ASN A 461 31.45 -19.63 1.76
N LEU A 462 30.88 -19.91 0.58
CA LEU A 462 30.19 -18.89 -0.22
C LEU A 462 28.97 -18.32 0.50
N ILE A 463 28.14 -19.18 1.11
CA ILE A 463 26.96 -18.73 1.88
C ILE A 463 27.38 -17.81 3.03
N LEU A 464 28.34 -18.23 3.85
CA LEU A 464 28.84 -17.44 4.98
C LEU A 464 29.45 -16.12 4.52
N LYS A 465 30.25 -16.15 3.45
CA LYS A 465 30.85 -14.94 2.85
C LYS A 465 29.78 -13.94 2.41
N ILE A 466 28.71 -14.40 1.77
CA ILE A 466 27.61 -13.53 1.32
C ILE A 466 26.90 -12.89 2.51
N TYR A 467 26.49 -13.69 3.51
CA TYR A 467 25.73 -13.16 4.67
C TYR A 467 26.54 -12.17 5.50
N TYR A 468 27.82 -12.43 5.75
CA TYR A 468 28.63 -11.56 6.61
C TYR A 468 29.29 -10.38 5.89
N ASN A 469 29.56 -10.48 4.58
CA ASN A 469 30.32 -9.45 3.87
C ASN A 469 29.45 -8.55 2.96
N SER A 470 28.15 -8.83 2.80
CA SER A 470 27.26 -7.95 2.02
C SER A 470 27.05 -6.60 2.68
N PHE A 471 26.80 -6.61 3.99
CA PHE A 471 26.60 -5.39 4.78
C PHE A 471 27.33 -5.58 6.12
N PRO A 472 28.68 -5.47 6.13
CA PRO A 472 29.47 -5.85 7.29
C PRO A 472 29.16 -4.97 8.49
N ASN A 473 29.23 -5.57 9.69
CA ASN A 473 28.90 -4.95 10.98
C ASN A 473 27.43 -4.53 11.12
N THR A 474 26.51 -5.17 10.39
CA THR A 474 25.07 -4.95 10.50
C THR A 474 24.31 -6.27 10.59
N VAL A 475 23.02 -6.21 10.94
CA VAL A 475 22.09 -7.36 10.85
C VAL A 475 21.34 -7.41 9.50
N ILE A 476 21.80 -6.63 8.52
CA ILE A 476 21.20 -6.52 7.19
C ILE A 476 21.84 -7.56 6.29
N TYR A 477 21.03 -8.20 5.45
CA TYR A 477 21.48 -9.24 4.53
C TYR A 477 20.70 -9.19 3.22
N PRO A 478 21.27 -9.70 2.11
CA PRO A 478 20.60 -9.73 0.82
C PRO A 478 19.42 -10.71 0.80
N HIS A 479 18.44 -10.45 -0.07
CA HIS A 479 17.30 -11.32 -0.28
C HIS A 479 17.75 -12.69 -0.81
N ILE A 480 17.09 -13.76 -0.36
CA ILE A 480 17.49 -15.16 -0.64
C ILE A 480 17.61 -15.49 -2.12
N ASN A 481 16.74 -14.92 -2.96
CA ASN A 481 16.79 -15.10 -4.41
C ASN A 481 18.08 -14.54 -5.03
N SER A 482 18.60 -13.42 -4.53
CA SER A 482 19.87 -12.83 -4.99
C SER A 482 21.05 -13.69 -4.55
N ILE A 483 21.01 -14.27 -3.34
CA ILE A 483 22.00 -15.22 -2.84
C ILE A 483 22.05 -16.47 -3.74
N ARG A 484 20.89 -17.11 -3.93
CA ARG A 484 20.75 -18.33 -4.76
C ARG A 484 21.29 -18.09 -6.17
N LYS A 485 20.87 -16.99 -6.81
CA LYS A 485 21.30 -16.64 -8.17
C LYS A 485 22.81 -16.43 -8.26
N ALA A 486 23.41 -15.71 -7.31
CA ALA A 486 24.84 -15.43 -7.34
C ALA A 486 25.70 -16.69 -7.17
N ILE A 487 25.32 -17.61 -6.28
CA ILE A 487 26.04 -18.88 -6.07
C ILE A 487 26.02 -19.73 -7.34
N VAL A 488 24.83 -19.91 -7.94
CA VAL A 488 24.66 -20.68 -9.18
C VAL A 488 25.44 -20.09 -10.35
N GLU A 489 25.60 -18.77 -10.41
CA GLU A 489 26.36 -18.12 -11.47
C GLU A 489 27.87 -18.32 -11.36
N VAL A 490 28.39 -18.52 -10.15
CA VAL A 490 29.83 -18.66 -9.92
C VAL A 490 30.31 -20.11 -10.01
N ILE A 491 29.48 -21.08 -9.60
CA ILE A 491 29.82 -22.50 -9.69
C ILE A 491 29.51 -23.01 -11.12
N PRO A 492 30.51 -23.46 -11.89
CA PRO A 492 30.29 -24.09 -13.19
C PRO A 492 29.48 -25.38 -13.03
N GLU A 493 28.60 -25.69 -13.99
CA GLU A 493 27.89 -26.99 -14.07
C GLU A 493 27.11 -27.44 -12.82
N PHE A 494 26.47 -26.49 -12.13
CA PHE A 494 25.63 -26.76 -10.96
C PHE A 494 24.56 -27.85 -11.22
N SER A 495 24.68 -29.01 -10.58
CA SER A 495 23.81 -30.19 -10.71
C SER A 495 22.44 -29.99 -10.04
N GLU A 496 21.48 -30.89 -10.30
CA GLU A 496 20.17 -30.84 -9.60
C GLU A 496 20.27 -31.25 -8.12
N GLU A 497 21.26 -32.06 -7.74
CA GLU A 497 21.52 -32.47 -6.36
C GLU A 497 22.10 -31.30 -5.54
N GLU A 498 23.10 -30.60 -6.07
CA GLU A 498 23.66 -29.39 -5.46
C GLU A 498 22.64 -28.27 -5.34
N ARG A 499 21.67 -28.21 -6.27
CA ARG A 499 20.51 -27.33 -6.19
C ARG A 499 19.68 -27.63 -4.95
N SER A 500 19.23 -28.88 -4.79
CA SER A 500 18.44 -29.29 -3.62
C SER A 500 19.20 -29.00 -2.33
N LEU A 501 20.49 -29.34 -2.29
CA LEU A 501 21.35 -29.08 -1.14
C LEU A 501 21.47 -27.58 -0.84
N LEU A 502 21.64 -26.74 -1.86
CA LEU A 502 21.71 -25.29 -1.66
C LEU A 502 20.43 -24.76 -1.01
N ASP A 503 19.26 -25.23 -1.40
CA ASP A 503 18.01 -24.84 -0.76
C ASP A 503 17.96 -25.29 0.71
N ASP A 504 18.45 -26.48 1.04
CA ASP A 504 18.54 -26.97 2.43
C ASP A 504 19.53 -26.15 3.29
N LEU A 505 20.68 -25.77 2.73
CA LEU A 505 21.68 -24.93 3.41
C LEU A 505 21.14 -23.52 3.61
N LEU A 506 20.51 -22.94 2.58
CA LEU A 506 19.88 -21.63 2.66
C LEU A 506 18.71 -21.63 3.65
N ALA A 507 18.02 -22.76 3.83
CA ALA A 507 16.96 -22.91 4.83
C ALA A 507 17.45 -22.64 6.27
N LYS A 508 18.73 -22.86 6.57
CA LYS A 508 19.36 -22.58 7.87
C LYS A 508 19.60 -21.08 8.13
N GLY A 509 19.63 -20.27 7.07
CA GLY A 509 19.79 -18.82 7.15
C GLY A 509 18.51 -18.07 7.52
N PRO A 510 18.61 -16.75 7.75
CA PRO A 510 17.43 -15.92 7.93
C PRO A 510 16.69 -15.67 6.60
N HIS A 511 15.36 -15.85 6.59
CA HIS A 511 14.50 -15.67 5.40
C HIS A 511 13.65 -14.40 5.43
N CYS A 512 13.44 -13.78 6.60
CA CYS A 512 12.56 -12.61 6.72
C CYS A 512 13.27 -11.29 6.40
N TRP A 513 13.12 -10.88 5.15
CA TRP A 513 13.67 -9.65 4.57
C TRP A 513 12.86 -8.37 4.88
N ASP A 514 12.52 -8.17 6.16
CA ASP A 514 11.77 -6.98 6.64
C ASP A 514 10.41 -6.78 5.95
N GLY A 515 9.57 -7.82 5.94
CA GLY A 515 8.34 -7.84 5.13
C GLY A 515 8.43 -8.72 3.88
N CYS A 516 8.91 -9.96 4.06
CA CYS A 516 9.14 -10.89 2.95
C CYS A 516 7.85 -11.50 2.38
N GLN A 517 8.01 -12.31 1.33
CA GLN A 517 6.96 -13.10 0.68
C GLN A 517 6.07 -13.90 1.63
N LEU A 518 6.62 -14.34 2.77
CA LEU A 518 5.88 -15.10 3.77
C LEU A 518 5.15 -14.20 4.79
N CYS A 519 5.67 -13.00 5.07
CA CYS A 519 5.10 -12.08 6.07
C CYS A 519 4.08 -11.11 5.46
N ILE A 520 4.31 -10.62 4.24
CA ILE A 520 3.53 -9.50 3.65
C ILE A 520 3.07 -9.80 2.19
N MET A 521 3.29 -11.00 1.64
CA MET A 521 3.36 -11.09 0.17
C MET A 521 3.00 -12.44 -0.49
N MET A 522 1.70 -12.68 -0.62
CA MET A 522 1.01 -12.96 -1.90
C MET A 522 -0.50 -12.79 -1.66
N GLU A 523 -0.87 -11.68 -1.01
CA GLU A 523 -2.29 -11.35 -0.92
C GLU A 523 -2.82 -11.08 -2.33
N ARG A 524 -3.86 -11.84 -2.68
CA ARG A 524 -4.70 -11.51 -3.81
C ARG A 524 -5.21 -10.07 -3.60
N GLY A 525 -5.01 -9.20 -4.60
CA GLY A 525 -5.52 -7.82 -4.59
C GLY A 525 -4.56 -6.72 -4.16
N CYS A 526 -3.25 -6.96 -4.01
CA CYS A 526 -2.28 -5.87 -3.84
C CYS A 526 -2.16 -5.03 -5.13
N ASN A 527 -2.16 -3.70 -5.00
CA ASN A 527 -2.05 -2.79 -6.13
C ASN A 527 -0.64 -2.74 -6.75
N PHE A 528 0.40 -3.04 -5.96
CA PHE A 528 1.78 -3.10 -6.44
C PHE A 528 2.12 -4.45 -7.04
N LEU A 529 3.09 -4.48 -7.94
CA LEU A 529 3.52 -5.74 -8.54
C LEU A 529 4.31 -6.61 -7.54
N PRO A 530 4.23 -7.95 -7.65
CA PRO A 530 4.88 -8.85 -6.70
C PRO A 530 6.40 -8.67 -6.52
N PHE A 531 7.09 -8.15 -7.53
CA PHE A 531 8.53 -7.89 -7.44
C PHE A 531 8.87 -6.48 -6.90
N ASP A 532 7.91 -5.55 -6.92
CA ASP A 532 8.07 -4.24 -6.28
C ASP A 532 7.83 -4.34 -4.78
N GLN A 533 6.85 -5.17 -4.38
CA GLN A 533 6.38 -5.31 -3.00
C GLN A 533 7.48 -5.57 -1.96
N PRO A 534 8.52 -6.43 -2.15
CA PRO A 534 9.57 -6.66 -1.14
C PRO A 534 10.35 -5.39 -0.75
N PHE A 535 10.35 -4.39 -1.64
CA PHE A 535 11.01 -3.10 -1.42
C PHE A 535 10.05 -2.02 -0.94
N LEU A 536 8.75 -2.27 -0.97
CA LEU A 536 7.68 -1.30 -0.73
C LEU A 536 6.84 -1.60 0.52
N VAL A 537 7.28 -2.54 1.35
CA VAL A 537 6.70 -2.84 2.66
C VAL A 537 7.80 -2.89 3.70
N SER A 538 7.49 -2.69 4.98
CA SER A 538 8.45 -2.85 6.08
C SER A 538 7.73 -3.29 7.35
N GLU A 539 8.04 -4.51 7.79
CA GLU A 539 7.48 -5.09 9.02
C GLU A 539 7.97 -4.31 10.26
N ARG A 540 9.27 -4.06 10.37
CA ARG A 540 9.87 -3.40 11.55
C ARG A 540 9.40 -1.97 11.71
N LEU A 541 9.40 -1.20 10.62
CA LEU A 541 8.91 0.18 10.63
C LEU A 541 7.44 0.22 11.06
N LEU A 542 6.60 -0.65 10.46
CA LEU A 542 5.19 -0.70 10.79
C LEU A 542 4.95 -1.09 12.23
N ARG A 543 5.63 -2.12 12.73
CA ARG A 543 5.46 -2.59 14.11
C ARG A 543 5.84 -1.51 15.12
N ALA A 544 7.01 -0.89 14.98
CA ALA A 544 7.44 0.19 15.86
C ALA A 544 6.49 1.39 15.81
N ALA A 545 5.97 1.72 14.61
CA ALA A 545 4.97 2.77 14.45
C ALA A 545 3.64 2.40 15.14
N LEU A 546 3.14 1.17 14.97
CA LEU A 546 1.90 0.72 15.60
C LEU A 546 2.01 0.63 17.12
N GLU A 547 3.16 0.20 17.66
CA GLU A 547 3.42 0.21 19.11
C GLU A 547 3.33 1.64 19.68
N ASN A 548 3.89 2.63 18.98
CA ASN A 548 3.75 4.04 19.36
C ASN A 548 2.30 4.55 19.23
N ILE A 549 1.60 4.22 18.14
CA ILE A 549 0.19 4.58 17.94
C ILE A 549 -0.70 3.97 19.03
N LEU A 550 -0.43 2.74 19.45
CA LEU A 550 -1.17 2.08 20.53
C LEU A 550 -1.04 2.85 21.85
N ILE A 551 0.16 3.32 22.18
CA ILE A 551 0.40 4.16 23.37
C ILE A 551 -0.39 5.48 23.26
N MET A 552 -0.45 6.08 22.07
CA MET A 552 -1.18 7.32 21.82
C MET A 552 -2.69 7.15 21.98
N ILE A 553 -3.25 6.03 21.49
CA ILE A 553 -4.67 5.70 21.67
C ILE A 553 -5.01 5.51 23.16
N LYS A 554 -4.11 4.88 23.93
CA LYS A 554 -4.26 4.70 25.39
C LYS A 554 -4.16 5.99 26.18
N HIS A 555 -3.46 6.99 25.66
CA HIS A 555 -3.24 8.28 26.30
C HIS A 555 -3.69 9.44 25.39
N PRO A 556 -5.01 9.53 25.09
CA PRO A 556 -5.53 10.49 24.11
C PRO A 556 -5.51 11.95 24.62
N ILE A 557 -5.32 12.16 25.92
CA ILE A 557 -5.33 13.49 26.55
C ILE A 557 -3.89 13.98 26.76
N SER A 558 -3.64 15.22 26.35
CA SER A 558 -2.49 16.02 26.76
C SER A 558 -2.95 17.07 27.77
N PHE A 559 -2.20 17.27 28.85
CA PHE A 559 -2.44 18.35 29.79
C PHE A 559 -1.13 19.07 30.09
N SER A 560 -1.15 20.40 29.95
CA SER A 560 -0.05 21.29 30.29
C SER A 560 -0.54 22.28 31.35
N PRO A 561 -0.02 22.24 32.59
CA PRO A 561 -0.48 23.13 33.65
C PRO A 561 -0.09 24.59 33.41
N LEU A 562 1.06 24.83 32.76
CA LEU A 562 1.56 26.15 32.39
C LEU A 562 2.12 26.08 30.97
N LYS A 563 1.48 26.77 30.02
CA LYS A 563 1.89 26.82 28.61
C LYS A 563 1.69 28.21 28.02
N THR A 564 2.66 28.64 27.21
CA THR A 564 2.56 29.80 26.32
C THR A 564 2.50 29.33 24.86
N GLY A 565 2.11 30.20 23.93
CA GLY A 565 2.12 29.86 22.50
C GLY A 565 1.08 28.81 22.07
N ILE A 566 -0.07 28.77 22.76
CA ILE A 566 -1.25 27.93 22.46
C ILE A 566 -1.76 28.16 21.04
N ARG A 567 -1.49 29.33 20.48
CA ARG A 567 -1.80 29.71 19.09
C ARG A 567 -1.37 28.64 18.08
N LYS A 568 -0.21 27.99 18.27
CA LYS A 568 0.23 26.90 17.40
C LYS A 568 -0.72 25.69 17.45
N ASN A 569 -1.18 25.31 18.64
CA ASN A 569 -2.13 24.20 18.80
C ASN A 569 -3.49 24.55 18.18
N PHE A 570 -3.94 25.79 18.38
CA PHE A 570 -5.15 26.31 17.73
C PHE A 570 -5.06 26.20 16.20
N GLU A 571 -4.00 26.73 15.60
CA GLU A 571 -3.77 26.70 14.15
C GLU A 571 -3.67 25.28 13.59
N MET A 572 -3.03 24.36 14.32
CA MET A 572 -2.92 22.96 13.92
C MET A 572 -4.31 22.30 13.85
N LEU A 573 -5.16 22.49 14.87
CA LEU A 573 -6.53 21.96 14.87
C LEU A 573 -7.38 22.56 13.75
N LEU A 574 -7.24 23.87 13.50
CA LEU A 574 -7.90 24.55 12.38
C LEU A 574 -7.50 23.98 11.01
N SER A 575 -6.22 23.63 10.84
CA SER A 575 -5.72 23.02 9.60
C SER A 575 -6.37 21.65 9.34
N ALA A 576 -6.62 20.88 10.41
CA ALA A 576 -7.21 19.55 10.38
C ALA A 576 -8.74 19.55 10.19
N ALA A 577 -9.42 20.66 10.53
CA ALA A 577 -10.88 20.78 10.42
C ALA A 577 -11.40 20.56 8.99
N ARG A 578 -12.51 19.82 8.87
CA ARG A 578 -13.18 19.51 7.58
C ARG A 578 -14.69 19.70 7.58
N THR A 579 -15.36 19.60 8.72
CA THR A 579 -16.83 19.63 8.79
C THR A 579 -17.35 20.78 9.64
N LYS A 580 -16.84 20.95 10.86
CA LYS A 580 -17.37 21.96 11.78
C LYS A 580 -16.45 22.33 12.93
N ILE A 581 -16.74 23.48 13.53
CA ILE A 581 -16.08 24.00 14.74
C ILE A 581 -17.16 24.54 15.68
N ASP A 582 -17.17 24.01 16.91
CA ASP A 582 -17.97 24.51 18.01
C ASP A 582 -17.03 25.19 19.02
N LEU A 583 -17.14 26.52 19.17
CA LEU A 583 -16.27 27.32 20.03
C LEU A 583 -17.07 27.98 21.14
N VAL A 584 -16.57 27.89 22.37
CA VAL A 584 -17.12 28.59 23.53
C VAL A 584 -16.03 29.42 24.19
N SER A 585 -16.27 30.72 24.35
CA SER A 585 -15.35 31.58 25.10
C SER A 585 -16.04 32.86 25.57
N PRO A 586 -15.80 33.32 26.81
CA PRO A 586 -16.39 34.58 27.28
C PRO A 586 -15.87 35.78 26.49
N TRP A 587 -14.61 35.74 26.03
CA TRP A 587 -14.04 36.81 25.22
C TRP A 587 -13.32 36.22 24.00
N ILE A 588 -13.58 36.82 22.84
CA ILE A 588 -12.99 36.41 21.57
C ILE A 588 -12.49 37.64 20.82
N SER A 589 -11.29 37.59 20.23
CA SER A 589 -10.75 38.72 19.46
C SER A 589 -11.10 38.63 17.97
N LEU A 590 -11.05 39.77 17.27
CA LEU A 590 -11.37 39.88 15.85
C LEU A 590 -10.51 38.96 14.98
N GLU A 591 -9.23 38.79 15.30
CA GLU A 591 -8.31 37.94 14.55
C GLU A 591 -8.77 36.47 14.56
N ILE A 592 -9.26 35.98 15.71
CA ILE A 592 -9.79 34.62 15.82
C ILE A 592 -11.07 34.49 14.99
N ILE A 593 -11.92 35.51 14.99
CA ILE A 593 -13.14 35.53 14.18
C ILE A 593 -12.78 35.47 12.68
N GLU A 594 -11.78 36.22 12.23
CA GLU A 594 -11.34 36.21 10.84
C GLU A 594 -10.68 34.88 10.44
N ASP A 595 -9.92 34.23 11.33
CA ASP A 595 -9.40 32.88 11.08
C ASP A 595 -10.53 31.87 10.85
N LEU A 596 -11.59 31.93 11.67
CA LEU A 596 -12.76 31.08 11.53
C LEU A 596 -13.54 31.41 10.25
N LEU A 597 -13.73 32.69 9.93
CA LEU A 597 -14.39 33.11 8.69
C LEU A 597 -13.63 32.65 7.44
N ARG A 598 -12.30 32.70 7.45
CA ARG A 598 -11.46 32.17 6.38
C ARG A 598 -11.77 30.69 6.15
N LEU A 599 -11.78 29.88 7.20
CA LEU A 599 -12.09 28.45 7.09
C LEU A 599 -13.52 28.18 6.60
N HIS A 600 -14.49 28.96 7.07
CA HIS A 600 -15.86 28.88 6.56
C HIS A 600 -15.92 29.12 5.04
N ARG A 601 -15.18 30.11 4.53
CA ARG A 601 -15.14 30.43 3.10
C ARG A 601 -14.37 29.40 2.26
N GLU A 602 -13.22 28.96 2.75
CA GLU A 602 -12.32 28.07 2.01
C GLU A 602 -12.76 26.61 2.03
N LYS A 603 -13.33 26.15 3.16
CA LYS A 603 -13.64 24.74 3.41
C LYS A 603 -15.13 24.49 3.65
N HIS A 604 -15.98 25.53 3.61
CA HIS A 604 -17.41 25.42 3.90
C HIS A 604 -17.73 24.81 5.28
N LEU A 605 -16.87 25.07 6.27
CA LEU A 605 -17.10 24.58 7.64
C LEU A 605 -18.34 25.22 8.26
N LYS A 606 -19.08 24.43 9.05
CA LYS A 606 -20.11 24.95 9.95
C LYS A 606 -19.47 25.47 11.23
N ILE A 607 -19.74 26.72 11.60
CA ILE A 607 -19.13 27.37 12.75
C ILE A 607 -20.21 27.82 13.71
N ARG A 608 -20.14 27.37 14.96
CA ARG A 608 -21.03 27.77 16.05
C ARG A 608 -20.21 28.37 17.18
N ILE A 609 -20.53 29.60 17.57
CA ILE A 609 -19.80 30.34 18.61
C ILE A 609 -20.75 30.67 19.77
N LEU A 610 -20.35 30.27 20.98
CA LEU A 610 -20.95 30.71 22.23
C LEU A 610 -20.05 31.73 22.90
N THR A 611 -20.59 32.91 23.18
CA THR A 611 -19.85 33.98 23.85
C THR A 611 -20.74 34.78 24.81
N LYS A 612 -20.20 35.83 25.44
CA LYS A 612 -20.98 36.79 26.24
C LYS A 612 -20.82 38.21 25.71
N ILE A 613 -21.79 39.05 26.00
CA ILE A 613 -21.70 40.49 25.78
C ILE A 613 -21.08 41.10 27.04
N ASP A 614 -20.03 41.90 26.86
CA ASP A 614 -19.38 42.63 27.94
C ASP A 614 -19.30 44.11 27.55
N PRO A 615 -20.26 44.95 28.00
CA PRO A 615 -20.34 46.36 27.60
C PRO A 615 -19.19 47.21 28.15
N ASN A 616 -18.40 46.68 29.10
CA ASN A 616 -17.26 47.39 29.67
C ASN A 616 -15.95 47.07 28.93
N ASN A 617 -16.00 46.22 27.90
CA ASN A 617 -14.83 45.80 27.13
C ASN A 617 -14.98 46.20 25.66
N GLU A 618 -14.37 47.33 25.27
CA GLU A 618 -14.47 47.88 23.91
C GLU A 618 -14.03 46.89 22.82
N MET A 619 -12.98 46.10 23.10
CA MET A 619 -12.51 45.07 22.16
C MET A 619 -13.56 43.98 21.96
N GLN A 620 -14.22 43.54 23.04
CA GLN A 620 -15.31 42.58 22.96
C GLN A 620 -16.52 43.15 22.22
N ILE A 621 -16.86 44.44 22.42
CA ILE A 621 -17.96 45.08 21.68
C ILE A 621 -17.71 44.99 20.18
N ARG A 622 -16.50 45.34 19.71
CA ARG A 622 -16.13 45.24 18.28
C ARG A 622 -16.21 43.80 17.77
N SER A 623 -15.77 42.82 18.57
CA SER A 623 -15.92 41.40 18.24
C SER A 623 -17.39 40.97 18.13
N ILE A 624 -18.25 41.43 19.04
CA ILE A 624 -19.69 41.16 19.02
C ILE A 624 -20.33 41.76 17.76
N GLU A 625 -20.05 43.02 17.42
CA GLU A 625 -20.54 43.66 16.19
C GLU A 625 -20.15 42.85 14.93
N ARG A 626 -18.89 42.39 14.88
CA ARG A 626 -18.42 41.53 13.79
C ARG A 626 -19.17 40.20 13.76
N LEU A 627 -19.36 39.55 14.90
CA LEU A 627 -20.11 38.30 15.00
C LEU A 627 -21.60 38.46 14.65
N THR A 628 -22.22 39.61 14.94
CA THR A 628 -23.59 39.95 14.49
C THR A 628 -23.64 39.98 12.97
N TYR A 629 -22.71 40.73 12.36
CA TYR A 629 -22.62 40.84 10.91
C TYR A 629 -22.44 39.45 10.27
N LEU A 630 -21.55 38.62 10.80
CA LEU A 630 -21.31 37.28 10.22
C LEU A 630 -22.50 36.34 10.42
N SER A 631 -23.13 36.35 11.59
CA SER A 631 -24.31 35.53 11.87
C SER A 631 -25.47 35.88 10.94
N LYS A 632 -25.62 37.15 10.55
CA LYS A 632 -26.65 37.59 9.61
C LYS A 632 -26.34 37.21 8.15
N ASN A 633 -25.09 37.37 7.72
CA ASN A 633 -24.73 37.25 6.29
C ASN A 633 -24.27 35.84 5.88
N TYR A 634 -23.87 34.99 6.83
CA TYR A 634 -23.33 33.65 6.58
C TYR A 634 -24.14 32.52 7.25
N SER A 635 -25.34 32.81 7.75
CA SER A 635 -26.27 31.79 8.24
C SER A 635 -26.73 30.87 7.10
N PRO A 636 -26.94 29.56 7.34
CA PRO A 636 -26.78 28.84 8.61
C PRO A 636 -25.35 28.33 8.89
N GLY A 637 -24.38 28.65 8.02
CA GLY A 637 -23.02 28.12 8.11
C GLY A 637 -22.13 28.77 9.17
N PHE A 638 -22.43 30.01 9.57
CA PHE A 638 -21.74 30.72 10.66
C PHE A 638 -22.78 31.31 11.62
N GLN A 639 -22.77 30.88 12.88
CA GLN A 639 -23.77 31.27 13.87
C GLN A 639 -23.13 31.61 15.21
N THR A 640 -23.62 32.66 15.84
CA THR A 640 -23.21 33.07 17.18
C THR A 640 -24.43 33.17 18.10
N ARG A 641 -24.28 32.70 19.34
CA ARG A 641 -25.24 32.92 20.42
C ARG A 641 -24.55 33.46 21.67
N VAL A 642 -25.32 34.20 22.48
CA VAL A 642 -24.83 34.84 23.70
C VAL A 642 -25.50 34.27 24.95
N ILE A 643 -24.71 34.15 26.01
CA ILE A 643 -25.15 33.76 27.35
C ILE A 643 -24.38 34.57 28.40
N GLU A 644 -25.07 35.10 29.40
CA GLU A 644 -24.49 36.08 30.34
C GLU A 644 -23.48 35.44 31.30
N GLU A 645 -23.82 34.30 31.90
CA GLU A 645 -22.96 33.59 32.86
C GLU A 645 -21.99 32.61 32.18
N LEU A 646 -21.25 33.07 31.16
CA LEU A 646 -20.28 32.24 30.46
C LEU A 646 -18.89 32.31 31.09
N HIS A 647 -18.39 31.18 31.59
CA HIS A 647 -17.00 31.01 32.02
C HIS A 647 -16.23 29.92 31.28
N ALA A 648 -16.92 29.05 30.54
CA ALA A 648 -16.33 27.95 29.78
C ALA A 648 -15.48 28.46 28.62
N LYS A 649 -14.35 27.79 28.38
CA LYS A 649 -13.39 28.11 27.31
C LYS A 649 -12.95 26.83 26.63
N GLY A 650 -13.33 26.68 25.36
CA GLY A 650 -12.96 25.51 24.59
C GLY A 650 -13.35 25.60 23.13
N MET A 651 -12.73 24.75 22.32
CA MET A 651 -12.99 24.59 20.90
C MET A 651 -13.01 23.10 20.58
N LEU A 652 -14.14 22.63 20.07
CA LEU A 652 -14.34 21.30 19.56
C LEU A 652 -14.33 21.33 18.03
N VAL A 653 -13.39 20.63 17.43
CA VAL A 653 -13.24 20.51 15.98
C VAL A 653 -13.72 19.14 15.54
N ASP A 654 -14.63 19.12 14.56
CA ASP A 654 -15.14 17.89 13.92
C ASP A 654 -15.72 16.85 14.89
N ASP A 655 -16.15 17.25 16.10
CA ASP A 655 -16.58 16.38 17.23
C ASP A 655 -15.52 15.41 17.79
N ILE A 656 -14.27 15.52 17.36
CA ILE A 656 -13.23 14.50 17.66
C ILE A 656 -11.93 15.08 18.24
N MET A 657 -11.78 16.40 18.25
CA MET A 657 -10.59 17.07 18.78
C MET A 657 -11.02 18.25 19.65
N LEU A 658 -10.74 18.20 20.94
CA LEU A 658 -11.08 19.23 21.91
C LEU A 658 -9.83 19.96 22.39
N LEU A 659 -9.86 21.28 22.33
CA LEU A 659 -8.90 22.18 22.96
C LEU A 659 -9.62 22.99 24.04
N CYS A 660 -9.22 22.86 25.30
CA CYS A 660 -9.84 23.58 26.42
C CYS A 660 -8.80 24.03 27.46
N GLY A 661 -9.16 24.98 28.32
CA GLY A 661 -8.25 25.48 29.35
C GLY A 661 -8.69 26.80 29.97
N SER A 662 -7.75 27.55 30.54
CA SER A 662 -7.99 28.84 31.20
C SER A 662 -7.93 30.03 30.24
N PHE A 663 -7.40 29.84 29.04
CA PHE A 663 -7.18 30.88 28.03
C PHE A 663 -8.48 31.33 27.34
N ASN A 664 -8.61 32.64 27.13
CA ASN A 664 -9.62 33.18 26.23
C ASN A 664 -9.16 33.05 24.78
N PHE A 665 -10.12 33.02 23.84
CA PHE A 665 -9.82 32.99 22.41
C PHE A 665 -9.49 34.40 21.90
N THR A 666 -8.46 35.01 22.50
CA THR A 666 -7.89 36.30 22.11
C THR A 666 -6.43 36.10 21.73
N ILE A 667 -5.84 37.06 21.01
CA ILE A 667 -4.40 37.03 20.70
C ILE A 667 -3.54 36.91 21.97
N SER A 668 -3.87 37.66 23.02
CA SER A 668 -3.12 37.58 24.28
C SER A 668 -3.28 36.21 24.96
N GLY A 669 -4.51 35.68 25.02
CA GLY A 669 -4.80 34.39 25.63
C GLY A 669 -4.12 33.22 24.92
N LEU A 670 -4.04 33.27 23.58
CA LEU A 670 -3.42 32.19 22.81
C LEU A 670 -1.90 32.33 22.65
N SER A 671 -1.34 33.54 22.67
CA SER A 671 0.07 33.75 22.31
C SER A 671 0.96 34.12 23.50
N THR A 672 0.52 35.02 24.38
CA THR A 672 1.39 35.64 25.38
C THR A 672 1.16 35.14 26.80
N ASN A 673 -0.09 34.84 27.16
CA ASN A 673 -0.43 34.44 28.52
C ASN A 673 0.13 33.06 28.85
N VAL A 674 0.44 32.85 30.14
CA VAL A 674 0.72 31.52 30.69
C VAL A 674 -0.60 30.95 31.18
N GLU A 675 -1.06 29.89 30.53
CA GLU A 675 -2.40 29.34 30.75
C GLU A 675 -2.30 27.83 30.94
N ASN A 676 -3.32 27.23 31.56
CA ASN A 676 -3.48 25.79 31.50
C ASN A 676 -4.13 25.40 30.16
N VAL A 677 -3.70 24.26 29.61
CA VAL A 677 -4.19 23.75 28.34
C VAL A 677 -4.39 22.26 28.43
N SER A 678 -5.55 21.81 27.97
CA SER A 678 -5.82 20.42 27.68
C SER A 678 -6.17 20.23 26.21
N LEU A 679 -5.60 19.19 25.62
CA LEU A 679 -5.92 18.71 24.29
C LEU A 679 -6.45 17.29 24.45
N ASP A 680 -7.73 17.11 24.17
CA ASP A 680 -8.44 15.85 24.39
C ASP A 680 -8.95 15.29 23.05
N PHE A 681 -8.42 14.11 22.71
CA PHE A 681 -8.78 13.35 21.51
C PHE A 681 -9.61 12.10 21.87
N SER A 682 -10.03 11.98 23.12
CA SER A 682 -10.84 10.86 23.59
C SER A 682 -12.29 11.02 23.15
N LEU A 683 -12.89 9.91 22.71
CA LEU A 683 -14.31 9.88 22.33
C LEU A 683 -15.23 10.31 23.47
N LYS A 684 -14.85 10.01 24.72
CA LYS A 684 -15.62 10.38 25.90
C LYS A 684 -15.58 11.89 26.11
N GLY A 685 -14.39 12.47 26.22
CA GLY A 685 -14.25 13.91 26.49
C GLY A 685 -14.85 14.78 25.40
N THR A 686 -14.70 14.41 24.12
CA THR A 686 -15.29 15.18 23.03
C THR A 686 -16.82 15.09 23.01
N LYS A 687 -17.40 13.92 23.31
CA LYS A 687 -18.86 13.75 23.45
C LYS A 687 -19.42 14.50 24.65
N ASP A 688 -18.78 14.40 25.81
CA ASP A 688 -19.22 15.06 27.03
C ASP A 688 -19.25 16.59 26.81
N PHE A 689 -18.17 17.16 26.25
CA PHE A 689 -18.13 18.58 25.87
C PHE A 689 -19.22 18.94 24.85
N LYS A 690 -19.45 18.08 23.85
CA LYS A 690 -20.47 18.32 22.81
C LYS A 690 -21.88 18.39 23.40
N ILE A 691 -22.20 17.51 24.34
CA ILE A 691 -23.49 17.50 25.05
C ILE A 691 -23.67 18.81 25.81
N GLU A 692 -22.68 19.21 26.60
CA GLU A 692 -22.72 20.47 27.36
C GLU A 692 -22.81 21.69 26.43
N PHE A 693 -22.03 21.72 25.35
CA PHE A 693 -22.09 22.77 24.35
C PHE A 693 -23.49 22.89 23.74
N ASP A 694 -24.12 21.77 23.35
CA ASP A 694 -25.47 21.78 22.77
C ASP A 694 -26.56 22.18 23.78
N GLU A 695 -26.38 21.86 25.07
CA GLU A 695 -27.25 22.34 26.14
C GLU A 695 -27.17 23.85 26.30
N LEU A 696 -25.95 24.40 26.39
CA LEU A 696 -25.73 25.84 26.43
C LEU A 696 -26.23 26.52 25.16
N TRP A 697 -25.99 25.93 23.99
CA TRP A 697 -26.46 26.42 22.70
C TRP A 697 -27.98 26.60 22.67
N ARG A 698 -28.73 25.62 23.20
CA ARG A 698 -30.19 25.68 23.28
C ARG A 698 -30.69 26.77 24.23
N LYS A 699 -29.98 27.03 25.33
CA LYS A 699 -30.32 28.07 26.33
C LYS A 699 -29.90 29.48 25.91
N ALA A 700 -28.87 29.59 25.07
CA ALA A 700 -28.30 30.86 24.64
C ALA A 700 -29.21 31.62 23.66
N LYS A 701 -29.16 32.95 23.72
CA LYS A 701 -29.94 33.83 22.82
C LYS A 701 -29.17 34.01 21.50
N PRO A 702 -29.83 33.94 20.33
CA PRO A 702 -29.18 34.27 19.07
C PRO A 702 -28.72 35.72 19.07
N LEU A 703 -27.57 35.97 18.44
CA LEU A 703 -27.11 37.31 18.11
C LEU A 703 -27.94 37.80 16.91
N VAL A 704 -28.82 38.78 17.16
CA VAL A 704 -29.75 39.35 16.16
C VAL A 704 -29.19 40.65 15.60
#